data_AF-A0A3D0K257-F1
#
_entry.id   AF-A0A3D0K257-F1
#
_cell.length_a   1.000
_cell.length_b   1.000
_cell.length_c   1.000
_cell.angle_alpha   90.00
_cell.angle_beta   90.00
_cell.angle_gamma   90.00
#
_symmetry.space_group_name_H-M   'P 1'
#
loop_
_entity.id
_entity.type
_entity.pdbx_description
1 polymer ?
#
loop_
_entity_poly.entity_id
_entity_poly.type
_entity_poly.pdbx_seq_one_letter_code
_entity_poly.pdbx_strand_id
1 'polypeptide(L)'
;MNRTIVERIHRRGVATVLAMMFLVVFGALAATMAVVAQGNMRTAHSALRVSRSLSAAESGLVFARRRLARESSRFIVEKGVIDSSYGAALWFGTTSVDDGVVTVLEPDGYVVPSSSGTGLMHAVYDAHRFQDDYPALLDEGVEVPLLLDEDAGSIATPPVRLGNEDTDPYFLLRYDLLDDGRFVRVTSQGVDDSIRRTLQMDFRLDKRIEYAVLSPNRIMIGKNVLVEGPIGSLYGIGDGELSTENGDPLVLRSDFYDLGSETLDARLDTFYGQLAVWDADGDNRLRPNHPVESEGLVGFPELQDWDGDEYIDDFDLFLDAFDQDGDGMVVYDEAMADAAGYAGVGQEFAIDGQLGSLIDGTIPDRDGDGVLTPTGTDRALGYRDGILDARDFYAKVHGRLAFAVSEEAWESSHGAGWQSVVQGPVRAWAQEAPSNFEVGEPELVEVTTDMFLNATSWFEVRSVLGEPFGDAATGQVGDNLAAGGGIEYVPASESQYEDVPYGSAGAYDWYRRPVYRGMRFEDVRIPVGTNALFEDCRFVGVTWVETETDCGDPNWNYAGSIEPDGAGGFQIRFPSMAAESSEGDIPDTRLVSNSIRFHDCTFLGSLCGDRPDAFTHWRNKIQLTGNTRFYVDPLDPDLLAQADATELAADLTGLGYDVRAELAKSSILMPGWSVDVGNFDNIDGARIKLTGIIVAGVMDIRGTALVNGTLMMTFRPTVGEGPLFYGGSADAFNTTIGYFGPEEGDGEGSDPADPSFSGFGEIVLRYDEEASLPDGIPWPVSLEPEPGTYWEGGAL
;
A
#
# COMPACT_ATOMS: atom_id res chain seq x y z
N MET A 1 -100.78 73.05 -2.59
CA MET A 1 -99.32 73.28 -2.68
C MET A 1 -98.63 72.07 -2.06
N ASN A 2 -97.82 71.37 -2.87
CA ASN A 2 -97.18 70.08 -2.58
C ASN A 2 -96.32 70.09 -1.30
N ARG A 3 -96.33 68.96 -0.57
CA ARG A 3 -95.13 68.46 0.10
C ARG A 3 -95.16 66.93 0.23
N THR A 4 -94.35 66.31 -0.61
CA THR A 4 -94.03 64.89 -0.67
C THR A 4 -93.10 64.53 0.50
N ILE A 5 -93.47 63.54 1.31
CA ILE A 5 -92.58 62.90 2.29
C ILE A 5 -92.11 61.58 1.65
N VAL A 6 -90.81 61.49 1.40
CA VAL A 6 -90.14 60.29 0.88
C VAL A 6 -89.74 59.43 2.07
N GLU A 7 -90.33 58.24 2.22
CA GLU A 7 -89.89 57.22 3.17
C GLU A 7 -88.53 56.64 2.73
N ARG A 8 -87.51 56.80 3.59
CA ARG A 8 -86.25 56.05 3.50
C ARG A 8 -86.49 54.65 4.08
N ILE A 9 -86.73 53.68 3.21
CA ILE A 9 -86.67 52.24 3.57
C ILE A 9 -85.22 51.92 3.98
N HIS A 10 -85.02 51.58 5.25
CA HIS A 10 -83.70 51.22 5.79
C HIS A 10 -83.24 49.86 5.24
N ARG A 11 -82.14 49.87 4.47
CA ARG A 11 -81.38 48.72 3.97
C ARG A 11 -80.66 47.94 5.10
N ARG A 12 -81.39 47.35 6.06
CA ARG A 12 -80.80 46.50 7.11
C ARG A 12 -80.79 44.99 6.78
N GLY A 13 -81.68 44.52 5.90
CA GLY A 13 -81.75 43.09 5.52
C GLY A 13 -80.67 42.60 4.55
N VAL A 14 -80.11 43.48 3.72
CA VAL A 14 -79.06 43.11 2.75
C VAL A 14 -77.71 42.89 3.45
N ALA A 15 -77.42 43.65 4.51
CA ALA A 15 -76.18 43.53 5.27
C ALA A 15 -76.11 42.23 6.09
N THR A 16 -77.22 41.76 6.66
CA THR A 16 -77.29 40.49 7.39
C THR A 16 -77.18 39.27 6.49
N VAL A 17 -77.78 39.31 5.29
CA VAL A 17 -77.63 38.23 4.29
C VAL A 17 -76.20 38.16 3.77
N LEU A 18 -75.59 39.31 3.42
CA LEU A 18 -74.17 39.36 3.04
C LEU A 18 -73.27 38.87 4.18
N ALA A 19 -73.53 39.25 5.44
CA ALA A 19 -72.77 38.78 6.59
C ALA A 19 -72.89 37.26 6.79
N MET A 20 -74.09 36.68 6.63
CA MET A 20 -74.25 35.22 6.67
C MET A 20 -73.54 34.53 5.50
N MET A 21 -73.61 35.08 4.29
CA MET A 21 -72.89 34.53 3.14
C MET A 21 -71.37 34.58 3.36
N PHE A 22 -70.84 35.69 3.89
CA PHE A 22 -69.42 35.80 4.23
C PHE A 22 -69.02 34.80 5.32
N LEU A 23 -69.82 34.62 6.38
CA LEU A 23 -69.56 33.62 7.42
C LEU A 23 -69.52 32.19 6.87
N VAL A 24 -70.42 31.85 5.96
CA VAL A 24 -70.43 30.53 5.30
C VAL A 24 -69.21 30.36 4.41
N VAL A 25 -68.83 31.37 3.63
CA VAL A 25 -67.63 31.34 2.76
C VAL A 25 -66.34 31.25 3.58
N PHE A 26 -66.20 32.04 4.64
CA PHE A 26 -65.03 31.98 5.53
C PHE A 26 -64.98 30.66 6.31
N GLY A 27 -66.11 30.13 6.76
CA GLY A 27 -66.17 28.81 7.39
C GLY A 27 -65.77 27.68 6.45
N ALA A 28 -66.23 27.72 5.20
CA ALA A 28 -65.83 26.75 4.17
C ALA A 28 -64.35 26.88 3.79
N LEU A 29 -63.83 28.10 3.64
CA LEU A 29 -62.41 28.35 3.36
C LEU A 29 -61.52 27.85 4.51
N ALA A 30 -61.89 28.15 5.77
CA ALA A 30 -61.16 27.70 6.94
C ALA A 30 -61.16 26.16 7.06
N ALA A 31 -62.29 25.50 6.77
CA ALA A 31 -62.36 24.04 6.73
C ALA A 31 -61.47 23.44 5.63
N THR A 32 -61.48 24.01 4.42
CA THR A 32 -60.61 23.57 3.32
C THR A 32 -59.13 23.77 3.67
N MET A 33 -58.75 24.93 4.23
CA MET A 33 -57.38 25.19 4.67
C MET A 33 -56.94 24.23 5.77
N ALA A 34 -57.83 23.88 6.72
CA ALA A 34 -57.53 22.89 7.75
C ALA A 34 -57.29 21.48 7.17
N VAL A 35 -58.08 21.07 6.18
CA VAL A 35 -57.88 19.78 5.48
C VAL A 35 -56.57 19.77 4.68
N VAL A 36 -56.26 20.84 3.96
CA VAL A 36 -54.98 20.97 3.22
C VAL A 36 -53.80 20.97 4.19
N ALA A 37 -53.88 21.69 5.31
CA ALA A 37 -52.84 21.70 6.34
C ALA A 37 -52.65 20.31 6.97
N GLN A 38 -53.73 19.59 7.26
CA GLN A 38 -53.65 18.18 7.72
C GLN A 38 -53.04 17.26 6.64
N GLY A 39 -53.35 17.48 5.37
CA GLY A 39 -52.74 16.78 4.25
C GLY A 39 -51.22 17.01 4.21
N ASN A 40 -50.80 18.28 4.22
CA ASN A 40 -49.38 18.65 4.21
C ASN A 40 -48.63 18.10 5.43
N MET A 41 -49.22 18.17 6.63
CA MET A 41 -48.62 17.61 7.85
C MET A 41 -48.43 16.10 7.74
N ARG A 42 -49.41 15.36 7.20
CA ARG A 42 -49.29 13.91 6.98
C ARG A 42 -48.21 13.59 5.96
N THR A 43 -48.16 14.31 4.85
CA THR A 43 -47.11 14.13 3.82
C THR A 43 -45.72 14.42 4.38
N ALA A 44 -45.55 15.52 5.12
CA ALA A 44 -44.28 15.86 5.76
C ALA A 44 -43.86 14.80 6.79
N HIS A 45 -44.81 14.32 7.60
CA HIS A 45 -44.55 13.28 8.59
C HIS A 45 -44.18 11.94 7.94
N SER A 46 -44.87 11.55 6.85
CA SER A 46 -44.50 10.36 6.07
C SER A 46 -43.12 10.51 5.42
N ALA A 47 -42.79 11.69 4.88
CA ALA A 47 -41.46 11.95 4.30
C ALA A 47 -40.35 11.87 5.36
N LEU A 48 -40.57 12.43 6.55
CA LEU A 48 -39.63 12.32 7.67
C LEU A 48 -39.39 10.86 8.07
N ARG A 49 -40.45 10.06 8.20
CA ARG A 49 -40.32 8.63 8.54
C ARG A 49 -39.64 7.82 7.44
N VAL A 50 -39.89 8.15 6.17
CA VAL A 50 -39.15 7.55 5.03
C VAL A 50 -37.65 7.86 5.15
N SER A 51 -37.29 9.10 5.47
CA SER A 51 -35.89 9.48 5.66
C SER A 51 -35.27 8.79 6.88
N ARG A 52 -35.97 8.76 8.03
CA ARG A 52 -35.47 8.09 9.25
C ARG A 52 -35.31 6.58 9.09
N SER A 53 -36.24 5.92 8.40
CA SER A 53 -36.14 4.48 8.09
C SER A 53 -35.00 4.19 7.10
N LEU A 54 -34.76 5.06 6.12
CA LEU A 54 -33.59 4.93 5.23
C LEU A 54 -32.28 5.12 6.00
N SER A 55 -32.15 6.18 6.80
CA SER A 55 -30.95 6.41 7.63
C SER A 55 -30.74 5.30 8.66
N ALA A 56 -31.81 4.67 9.15
CA ALA A 56 -31.69 3.49 10.00
C ALA A 56 -31.13 2.28 9.24
N ALA A 57 -31.58 2.07 8.00
CA ALA A 57 -31.03 1.02 7.14
C ALA A 57 -29.55 1.27 6.81
N GLU A 58 -29.16 2.51 6.50
CA GLU A 58 -27.76 2.90 6.26
C GLU A 58 -26.90 2.66 7.50
N SER A 59 -27.40 3.05 8.68
CA SER A 59 -26.71 2.80 9.96
C SER A 59 -26.51 1.30 10.20
N GLY A 60 -27.49 0.46 9.82
CA GLY A 60 -27.37 -0.99 9.89
C GLY A 60 -26.29 -1.56 8.96
N LEU A 61 -26.14 -1.04 7.74
CA LEU A 61 -25.04 -1.45 6.84
C LEU A 61 -23.67 -1.07 7.42
N VAL A 62 -23.53 0.14 7.98
CA VAL A 62 -22.30 0.57 8.65
C VAL A 62 -21.99 -0.30 9.88
N PHE A 63 -23.00 -0.64 10.67
CA PHE A 63 -22.86 -1.55 11.80
C PHE A 63 -22.39 -2.94 11.35
N ALA A 64 -23.03 -3.48 10.31
CA ALA A 64 -22.67 -4.78 9.75
C ALA A 64 -21.25 -4.82 9.18
N ARG A 65 -20.82 -3.76 8.47
CA ARG A 65 -19.44 -3.62 7.97
C ARG A 65 -18.43 -3.72 9.12
N ARG A 66 -18.61 -2.92 10.17
CA ARG A 66 -17.71 -2.92 11.35
C ARG A 66 -17.67 -4.29 12.02
N ARG A 67 -18.83 -4.95 12.13
CA ARG A 67 -18.94 -6.30 12.69
C ARG A 67 -18.18 -7.31 11.85
N LEU A 68 -18.41 -7.35 10.53
CA LEU A 68 -17.75 -8.28 9.64
C LEU A 68 -16.22 -8.10 9.65
N ALA A 69 -15.73 -6.87 9.51
CA ALA A 69 -14.30 -6.57 9.53
C ALA A 69 -13.61 -7.00 10.85
N ARG A 70 -14.27 -6.76 11.99
CA ARG A 70 -13.73 -7.13 13.30
C ARG A 70 -13.73 -8.64 13.53
N GLU A 71 -14.78 -9.34 13.13
CA GLU A 71 -14.84 -10.79 13.35
C GLU A 71 -14.03 -11.58 12.32
N SER A 72 -13.89 -11.07 11.09
CA SER A 72 -13.09 -11.72 10.04
C SER A 72 -11.60 -11.62 10.31
N SER A 73 -11.11 -10.47 10.79
CA SER A 73 -9.68 -10.25 11.08
C SER A 73 -9.12 -11.17 12.17
N ARG A 74 -10.00 -11.84 12.94
CA ARG A 74 -9.61 -12.88 13.90
C ARG A 74 -9.16 -14.18 13.22
N PHE A 75 -9.52 -14.40 11.95
CA PHE A 75 -9.15 -15.59 11.19
C PHE A 75 -7.82 -15.32 10.50
N ILE A 76 -6.74 -15.91 11.01
CA ILE A 76 -5.41 -15.88 10.41
C ILE A 76 -5.24 -17.13 9.54
N VAL A 77 -5.01 -16.93 8.25
CA VAL A 77 -4.99 -18.02 7.26
C VAL A 77 -3.69 -18.03 6.45
N GLU A 78 -3.18 -19.22 6.14
CA GLU A 78 -1.97 -19.37 5.33
C GLU A 78 -2.24 -19.31 3.82
N LYS A 79 -3.36 -19.86 3.33
CA LYS A 79 -3.68 -19.83 1.90
C LYS A 79 -3.77 -18.38 1.40
N GLY A 80 -3.09 -18.08 0.30
CA GLY A 80 -2.90 -16.73 -0.22
C GLY A 80 -4.13 -16.20 -0.97
N VAL A 81 -4.86 -17.09 -1.65
CA VAL A 81 -6.03 -16.72 -2.45
C VAL A 81 -7.30 -17.38 -1.90
N ILE A 82 -8.34 -16.58 -1.64
CA ILE A 82 -9.65 -17.07 -1.22
C ILE A 82 -10.51 -17.36 -2.44
N ASP A 83 -10.46 -18.61 -2.91
CA ASP A 83 -11.35 -19.10 -3.95
C ASP A 83 -12.77 -19.41 -3.43
N SER A 84 -13.70 -19.67 -4.34
CA SER A 84 -15.11 -20.00 -4.05
C SER A 84 -15.30 -21.12 -3.03
N SER A 85 -14.51 -22.19 -3.16
CA SER A 85 -14.64 -23.36 -2.28
C SER A 85 -14.07 -23.09 -0.89
N TYR A 86 -12.93 -22.39 -0.84
CA TYR A 86 -12.29 -22.05 0.41
C TYR A 86 -13.05 -20.98 1.18
N GLY A 87 -13.59 -19.97 0.50
CA GLY A 87 -14.43 -18.95 1.13
C GLY A 87 -15.67 -19.55 1.79
N ALA A 88 -16.34 -20.49 1.11
CA ALA A 88 -17.44 -21.25 1.72
C ALA A 88 -16.94 -22.06 2.93
N ALA A 89 -15.80 -22.73 2.82
CA ALA A 89 -15.24 -23.51 3.92
C ALA A 89 -14.89 -22.64 5.15
N LEU A 90 -14.39 -21.42 4.95
CA LEU A 90 -14.15 -20.43 6.01
C LEU A 90 -15.46 -19.99 6.66
N TRP A 91 -16.48 -19.68 5.85
CA TRP A 91 -17.79 -19.30 6.36
C TRP A 91 -18.43 -20.39 7.21
N PHE A 92 -18.41 -21.64 6.73
CA PHE A 92 -18.99 -22.80 7.42
C PHE A 92 -18.10 -23.42 8.50
N GLY A 93 -16.80 -23.09 8.54
CA GLY A 93 -15.84 -23.70 9.46
C GLY A 93 -15.49 -25.14 9.10
N THR A 94 -15.54 -25.49 7.82
CA THR A 94 -15.29 -26.85 7.27
C THR A 94 -13.95 -26.95 6.54
N THR A 95 -12.98 -26.11 6.90
CA THR A 95 -11.65 -26.09 6.28
C THR A 95 -10.93 -27.43 6.47
N SER A 96 -10.06 -27.75 5.52
CA SER A 96 -9.30 -28.98 5.46
C SER A 96 -7.79 -28.73 5.56
N VAL A 97 -7.00 -29.79 5.65
CA VAL A 97 -5.53 -29.67 5.64
C VAL A 97 -4.97 -29.13 4.31
N ASP A 98 -5.72 -29.29 3.22
CA ASP A 98 -5.33 -28.79 1.89
C ASP A 98 -5.54 -27.26 1.78
N ASP A 99 -6.26 -26.66 2.74
CA ASP A 99 -6.51 -25.21 2.81
C ASP A 99 -5.46 -24.45 3.63
N GLY A 100 -4.43 -25.14 4.12
CA GLY A 100 -3.41 -24.57 5.01
C GLY A 100 -3.90 -24.43 6.46
N VAL A 101 -3.07 -23.82 7.32
CA VAL A 101 -3.43 -23.58 8.71
C VAL A 101 -4.39 -22.40 8.81
N VAL A 102 -5.46 -22.58 9.59
CA VAL A 102 -6.41 -21.52 9.99
C VAL A 102 -6.39 -21.39 11.51
N THR A 103 -5.96 -20.23 11.98
CA THR A 103 -5.92 -19.89 13.41
C THR A 103 -6.98 -18.83 13.70
N VAL A 104 -7.85 -19.08 14.67
CA VAL A 104 -8.89 -18.11 15.07
C VAL A 104 -8.52 -17.49 16.41
N LEU A 105 -8.28 -16.18 16.42
CA LEU A 105 -7.97 -15.42 17.62
C LEU A 105 -9.22 -15.26 18.51
N GLU A 106 -8.96 -15.09 19.81
CA GLU A 106 -10.01 -14.80 20.79
C GLU A 106 -10.74 -13.49 20.46
N PRO A 107 -12.04 -13.37 20.78
CA PRO A 107 -12.79 -12.14 20.54
C PRO A 107 -12.24 -11.00 21.40
N ASP A 108 -12.08 -9.83 20.78
CA ASP A 108 -11.67 -8.62 21.48
C ASP A 108 -12.87 -7.94 22.19
N GLY A 109 -12.69 -7.52 23.43
CA GLY A 109 -13.67 -6.74 24.19
C GLY A 109 -14.92 -7.49 24.71
N TYR A 110 -15.07 -8.79 24.45
CA TYR A 110 -16.13 -9.62 25.03
C TYR A 110 -15.69 -11.08 25.21
N VAL A 111 -16.50 -11.89 25.90
CA VAL A 111 -16.18 -13.29 26.19
C VAL A 111 -17.28 -14.20 25.63
N VAL A 112 -16.87 -15.26 24.94
CA VAL A 112 -17.75 -16.31 24.42
C VAL A 112 -17.59 -17.56 25.31
N PRO A 113 -18.52 -17.86 26.24
CA PRO A 113 -18.37 -18.99 27.15
C PRO A 113 -18.39 -20.36 26.46
N SER A 114 -19.09 -20.44 25.33
CA SER A 114 -19.18 -21.61 24.48
C SER A 114 -19.45 -21.16 23.06
N SER A 115 -18.48 -21.38 22.16
CA SER A 115 -18.64 -21.04 20.75
C SER A 115 -19.82 -21.79 20.13
N SER A 116 -20.56 -21.09 19.27
CA SER A 116 -21.64 -21.70 18.46
C SER A 116 -21.09 -22.64 17.38
N GLY A 117 -19.83 -22.47 16.97
CA GLY A 117 -19.13 -23.32 16.01
C GLY A 117 -17.73 -22.81 15.69
N THR A 118 -17.18 -23.18 14.52
CA THR A 118 -15.80 -22.84 14.11
C THR A 118 -15.72 -21.93 12.89
N GLY A 119 -16.83 -21.71 12.19
CA GLY A 119 -16.87 -20.88 10.99
C GLY A 119 -16.98 -19.40 11.27
N LEU A 120 -16.72 -18.59 10.25
CA LEU A 120 -16.88 -17.14 10.35
C LEU A 120 -18.33 -16.74 10.66
N MET A 121 -19.32 -17.49 10.18
CA MET A 121 -20.72 -17.24 10.54
C MET A 121 -20.97 -17.40 12.05
N HIS A 122 -20.26 -18.35 12.69
CA HIS A 122 -20.36 -18.58 14.13
C HIS A 122 -19.73 -17.44 14.91
N ALA A 123 -18.56 -16.93 14.45
CA ALA A 123 -17.93 -15.75 15.04
C ALA A 123 -18.85 -14.52 14.98
N VAL A 124 -19.46 -14.25 13.82
CA VAL A 124 -20.43 -13.15 13.64
C VAL A 124 -21.68 -13.36 14.52
N TYR A 125 -22.23 -14.58 14.56
CA TYR A 125 -23.37 -14.91 15.41
C TYR A 125 -23.07 -14.72 16.89
N ASP A 126 -21.91 -15.20 17.37
CA ASP A 126 -21.52 -15.10 18.77
C ASP A 126 -21.21 -13.65 19.18
N ALA A 127 -20.65 -12.85 18.27
CA ALA A 127 -20.48 -11.42 18.49
C ALA A 127 -21.82 -10.73 18.73
N HIS A 128 -22.80 -10.96 17.85
CA HIS A 128 -24.18 -10.50 18.04
C HIS A 128 -24.75 -11.00 19.37
N ARG A 129 -24.54 -12.28 19.73
CA ARG A 129 -25.09 -12.88 20.95
C ARG A 129 -24.50 -12.34 22.26
N PHE A 130 -23.19 -12.09 22.31
CA PHE A 130 -22.46 -11.87 23.56
C PHE A 130 -21.91 -10.45 23.72
N GLN A 131 -21.66 -9.74 22.63
CA GLN A 131 -21.22 -8.34 22.68
C GLN A 131 -22.40 -7.38 22.64
N ASP A 132 -23.42 -7.69 21.85
CA ASP A 132 -24.54 -6.78 21.62
C ASP A 132 -25.66 -7.00 22.64
N ASP A 133 -26.23 -5.90 23.14
CA ASP A 133 -27.41 -5.92 24.00
C ASP A 133 -28.65 -5.65 23.13
N TYR A 134 -29.48 -6.68 22.95
CA TYR A 134 -30.77 -6.54 22.29
C TYR A 134 -31.87 -6.37 23.34
N PRO A 135 -32.37 -5.14 23.58
CA PRO A 135 -33.59 -5.00 24.36
C PRO A 135 -34.72 -5.77 23.66
N ALA A 136 -35.63 -6.36 24.44
CA ALA A 136 -36.76 -7.10 23.91
C ALA A 136 -37.67 -6.18 23.07
N LEU A 137 -37.42 -6.18 21.76
CA LEU A 137 -38.12 -5.38 20.76
C LEU A 137 -39.07 -6.29 19.97
N LEU A 138 -40.32 -5.86 19.88
CA LEU A 138 -41.33 -6.54 19.09
C LEU A 138 -41.37 -5.90 17.70
N ASP A 139 -40.97 -6.63 16.66
CA ASP A 139 -41.22 -6.25 15.28
C ASP A 139 -42.64 -6.71 14.89
N GLU A 140 -43.51 -5.79 14.50
CA GLU A 140 -44.94 -6.08 14.23
C GLU A 140 -45.67 -6.84 15.37
N GLY A 141 -45.22 -6.66 16.61
CA GLY A 141 -45.80 -7.34 17.78
C GLY A 141 -45.25 -8.76 18.02
N VAL A 142 -44.22 -9.17 17.28
CA VAL A 142 -43.54 -10.47 17.41
C VAL A 142 -42.08 -10.25 17.80
N GLU A 143 -41.60 -11.02 18.77
CA GLU A 143 -40.18 -11.04 19.11
C GLU A 143 -39.40 -11.74 17.99
N VAL A 144 -38.41 -11.05 17.42
CA VAL A 144 -37.53 -11.61 16.39
C VAL A 144 -36.25 -12.11 17.08
N PRO A 145 -36.03 -13.44 17.17
CA PRO A 145 -34.86 -13.98 17.83
C PRO A 145 -33.61 -13.85 16.95
N LEU A 146 -32.44 -13.94 17.57
CA LEU A 146 -31.18 -14.18 16.87
C LEU A 146 -31.18 -15.62 16.33
N LEU A 147 -31.11 -15.75 15.00
CA LEU A 147 -31.16 -17.04 14.29
C LEU A 147 -29.84 -17.30 13.57
N LEU A 148 -29.40 -18.56 13.64
CA LEU A 148 -28.32 -19.12 12.84
C LEU A 148 -28.89 -20.30 12.06
N ASP A 149 -28.79 -20.25 10.73
CA ASP A 149 -29.12 -21.36 9.84
C ASP A 149 -27.81 -21.86 9.22
N GLU A 150 -27.26 -22.92 9.83
CA GLU A 150 -25.99 -23.51 9.40
C GLU A 150 -26.09 -24.24 8.06
N ASP A 151 -27.28 -24.69 7.65
CA ASP A 151 -27.49 -25.36 6.37
C ASP A 151 -27.55 -24.32 5.23
N ALA A 152 -28.18 -23.17 5.49
CA ALA A 152 -28.27 -22.06 4.54
C ALA A 152 -27.06 -21.10 4.59
N GLY A 153 -26.23 -21.17 5.64
CA GLY A 153 -25.13 -20.24 5.87
C GLY A 153 -25.61 -18.81 6.14
N SER A 154 -26.70 -18.66 6.91
CA SER A 154 -27.31 -17.35 7.14
C SER A 154 -27.50 -17.01 8.63
N ILE A 155 -27.45 -15.71 8.92
CA ILE A 155 -27.65 -15.14 10.25
C ILE A 155 -28.74 -14.08 10.14
N ALA A 156 -29.74 -14.12 11.04
CA ALA A 156 -30.72 -13.05 11.17
C ALA A 156 -30.71 -12.49 12.60
N THR A 157 -30.59 -11.18 12.73
CA THR A 157 -30.43 -10.51 14.03
C THR A 157 -31.77 -10.03 14.59
N PRO A 158 -31.89 -9.90 15.93
CA PRO A 158 -32.95 -9.11 16.54
C PRO A 158 -32.90 -7.64 16.10
N PRO A 159 -33.96 -6.86 16.34
CA PRO A 159 -33.98 -5.42 16.06
C PRO A 159 -32.94 -4.66 16.89
N VAL A 160 -32.19 -3.77 16.24
CA VAL A 160 -31.21 -2.88 16.90
C VAL A 160 -31.72 -1.44 16.83
N ARG A 161 -32.02 -0.85 17.98
CA ARG A 161 -32.59 0.51 18.09
C ARG A 161 -31.49 1.57 18.06
N LEU A 162 -31.70 2.66 17.31
CA LEU A 162 -30.74 3.78 17.21
C LEU A 162 -30.85 4.81 18.35
N GLY A 163 -31.87 4.70 19.20
CA GLY A 163 -32.12 5.61 20.30
C GLY A 163 -32.68 4.90 21.52
N ASN A 164 -33.14 5.68 22.50
CA ASN A 164 -33.55 5.17 23.81
C ASN A 164 -35.08 5.17 24.01
N GLU A 165 -35.83 5.80 23.11
CA GLU A 165 -37.29 5.87 23.18
C GLU A 165 -37.94 4.71 22.43
N ASP A 166 -39.10 4.24 22.89
CA ASP A 166 -39.83 3.14 22.25
C ASP A 166 -40.23 3.43 20.78
N THR A 167 -40.30 4.71 20.42
CA THR A 167 -40.64 5.20 19.08
C THR A 167 -39.44 5.51 18.19
N ASP A 168 -38.22 5.28 18.68
CA ASP A 168 -37.02 5.50 17.88
C ASP A 168 -36.88 4.44 16.79
N PRO A 169 -36.33 4.80 15.63
CA PRO A 169 -36.13 3.86 14.55
C PRO A 169 -35.13 2.77 14.95
N TYR A 170 -35.29 1.62 14.33
CA TYR A 170 -34.41 0.47 14.49
C TYR A 170 -34.09 -0.13 13.13
N PHE A 171 -33.10 -1.02 13.09
CA PHE A 171 -32.81 -1.81 11.91
C PHE A 171 -32.75 -3.30 12.25
N LEU A 172 -33.01 -4.14 11.25
CA LEU A 172 -32.76 -5.58 11.30
C LEU A 172 -31.67 -5.93 10.30
N LEU A 173 -30.80 -6.86 10.67
CA LEU A 173 -29.73 -7.35 9.80
C LEU A 173 -29.94 -8.82 9.45
N ARG A 174 -29.60 -9.12 8.21
CA ARG A 174 -29.46 -10.49 7.72
C ARG A 174 -28.15 -10.61 6.95
N TYR A 175 -27.42 -11.69 7.19
CA TYR A 175 -26.19 -12.05 6.51
C TYR A 175 -26.43 -13.36 5.77
N ASP A 176 -26.18 -13.40 4.46
CA ASP A 176 -26.34 -14.59 3.64
C ASP A 176 -25.08 -14.82 2.81
N LEU A 177 -24.47 -16.00 2.92
CA LEU A 177 -23.44 -16.41 1.97
C LEU A 177 -24.05 -16.60 0.57
N LEU A 178 -23.44 -16.01 -0.44
CA LEU A 178 -23.86 -16.18 -1.83
C LEU A 178 -23.29 -17.48 -2.42
N ASP A 179 -23.92 -17.99 -3.49
CA ASP A 179 -23.50 -19.23 -4.17
C ASP A 179 -22.05 -19.20 -4.69
N ASP A 180 -21.48 -18.00 -4.91
CA ASP A 180 -20.07 -17.81 -5.27
C ASP A 180 -19.11 -18.19 -4.13
N GLY A 181 -19.58 -18.27 -2.88
CA GLY A 181 -18.79 -18.69 -1.72
C GLY A 181 -17.79 -17.66 -1.19
N ARG A 182 -17.49 -16.60 -1.95
CA ARG A 182 -16.61 -15.49 -1.52
C ARG A 182 -17.37 -14.25 -1.06
N PHE A 183 -18.68 -14.18 -1.29
CA PHE A 183 -19.46 -12.99 -0.98
C PHE A 183 -20.51 -13.25 0.08
N VAL A 184 -20.58 -12.36 1.07
CA VAL A 184 -21.64 -12.34 2.08
C VAL A 184 -22.52 -11.13 1.80
N ARG A 185 -23.79 -11.38 1.47
CA ARG A 185 -24.79 -10.32 1.31
C ARG A 185 -25.29 -9.89 2.67
N VAL A 186 -25.17 -8.59 2.95
CA VAL A 186 -25.83 -7.96 4.10
C VAL A 186 -27.10 -7.30 3.63
N THR A 187 -28.23 -7.69 4.23
CA THR A 187 -29.51 -7.00 4.09
C THR A 187 -29.81 -6.23 5.37
N SER A 188 -29.91 -4.91 5.27
CA SER A 188 -30.29 -4.03 6.37
C SER A 188 -31.69 -3.46 6.12
N GLN A 189 -32.63 -3.72 7.03
CA GLN A 189 -33.97 -3.13 6.97
C GLN A 189 -34.18 -2.15 8.10
N GLY A 190 -34.22 -0.86 7.79
CA GLY A 190 -34.59 0.20 8.71
C GLY A 190 -36.09 0.37 8.83
N VAL A 191 -36.58 0.54 10.06
CA VAL A 191 -38.00 0.64 10.40
C VAL A 191 -38.25 1.88 11.25
N ASP A 192 -39.24 2.69 10.85
CA ASP A 192 -39.81 3.79 11.64
C ASP A 192 -41.34 3.67 11.61
N ASP A 193 -41.91 3.18 12.71
CA ASP A 193 -43.33 2.82 12.85
C ASP A 193 -43.77 1.79 11.78
N SER A 194 -44.62 2.17 10.81
CA SER A 194 -45.11 1.27 9.77
C SER A 194 -44.33 1.35 8.45
N ILE A 195 -43.25 2.14 8.39
CA ILE A 195 -42.47 2.36 7.17
C ILE A 195 -41.18 1.57 7.27
N ARG A 196 -40.89 0.78 6.24
CA ARG A 196 -39.69 -0.04 6.11
C ARG A 196 -38.90 0.39 4.88
N ARG A 197 -37.57 0.44 5.01
CA ARG A 197 -36.62 0.62 3.91
C ARG A 197 -35.57 -0.46 4.01
N THR A 198 -35.33 -1.15 2.90
CA THR A 198 -34.34 -2.22 2.83
C THR A 198 -33.21 -1.80 1.94
N LEU A 199 -31.98 -1.96 2.42
CA LEU A 199 -30.73 -1.79 1.70
C LEU A 199 -29.99 -3.12 1.66
N GLN A 200 -29.28 -3.37 0.57
CA GLN A 200 -28.42 -4.53 0.41
C GLN A 200 -27.05 -4.10 -0.11
N MET A 201 -26.03 -4.81 0.34
CA MET A 201 -24.66 -4.67 -0.15
C MET A 201 -23.93 -6.00 0.07
N ASP A 202 -23.10 -6.38 -0.88
CA ASP A 202 -22.27 -7.58 -0.79
C ASP A 202 -20.91 -7.22 -0.20
N PHE A 203 -20.35 -8.17 0.55
CA PHE A 203 -19.03 -8.06 1.16
C PHE A 203 -18.16 -9.20 0.66
N ARG A 204 -17.00 -8.88 0.10
CA ARG A 204 -16.02 -9.85 -0.40
C ARG A 204 -15.16 -10.35 0.74
N LEU A 205 -15.12 -11.67 0.91
CA LEU A 205 -14.17 -12.37 1.77
C LEU A 205 -12.85 -12.49 1.04
N ASP A 206 -11.80 -11.91 1.60
CA ASP A 206 -10.48 -11.90 0.98
C ASP A 206 -9.33 -11.94 2.00
N LYS A 207 -8.10 -12.05 1.49
CA LYS A 207 -6.87 -11.92 2.25
C LYS A 207 -5.99 -10.91 1.55
N ARG A 208 -5.76 -9.77 2.19
CA ARG A 208 -5.01 -8.64 1.63
C ARG A 208 -3.99 -8.12 2.63
N ILE A 209 -2.84 -7.70 2.12
CA ILE A 209 -1.81 -7.01 2.89
C ILE A 209 -1.92 -5.54 2.49
N GLU A 210 -2.67 -4.77 3.27
CA GLU A 210 -3.13 -3.41 2.93
C GLU A 210 -2.02 -2.34 3.07
N TYR A 211 -0.87 -2.58 2.43
CA TYR A 211 0.29 -1.69 2.47
C TYR A 211 1.04 -1.72 1.15
N ALA A 212 1.54 -0.56 0.71
CA ALA A 212 2.59 -0.48 -0.31
C ALA A 212 3.95 -0.85 0.28
N VAL A 213 4.20 -0.45 1.53
CA VAL A 213 5.42 -0.79 2.29
C VAL A 213 5.06 -1.17 3.71
N LEU A 214 5.56 -2.32 4.16
CA LEU A 214 5.46 -2.80 5.53
C LEU A 214 6.84 -3.24 6.02
N SER A 215 7.36 -2.58 7.06
CA SER A 215 8.71 -2.86 7.56
C SER A 215 8.85 -2.81 9.08
N PRO A 216 9.59 -3.76 9.70
CA PRO A 216 10.05 -3.64 11.08
C PRO A 216 11.39 -2.91 11.23
N ASN A 217 12.10 -2.63 10.14
CA ASN A 217 13.25 -1.71 10.15
C ASN A 217 12.82 -0.30 9.71
N ARG A 218 13.74 0.66 9.84
CA ARG A 218 13.51 2.06 9.44
C ARG A 218 13.19 2.17 7.95
N ILE A 219 12.18 2.98 7.60
CA ILE A 219 11.82 3.26 6.20
C ILE A 219 12.35 4.64 5.82
N MET A 220 13.02 4.72 4.67
CA MET A 220 13.54 5.98 4.13
C MET A 220 13.07 6.15 2.68
N ILE A 221 12.39 7.26 2.38
CA ILE A 221 11.85 7.58 1.05
C ILE A 221 12.37 8.95 0.61
N GLY A 222 13.23 8.94 -0.41
CA GLY A 222 13.96 10.10 -0.88
C GLY A 222 13.19 10.92 -1.91
N LYS A 223 13.91 11.81 -2.59
CA LYS A 223 13.39 12.59 -3.72
C LYS A 223 13.07 11.70 -4.94
N ASN A 224 12.14 12.16 -5.77
CA ASN A 224 11.62 11.49 -6.96
C ASN A 224 11.07 10.09 -6.67
N VAL A 225 10.42 9.94 -5.52
CA VAL A 225 9.72 8.72 -5.12
C VAL A 225 8.27 9.05 -4.76
N LEU A 226 7.31 8.37 -5.38
CA LEU A 226 5.89 8.48 -5.04
C LEU A 226 5.34 7.15 -4.55
N VAL A 227 4.48 7.21 -3.54
CA VAL A 227 3.83 6.03 -2.97
C VAL A 227 2.32 6.13 -3.12
N GLU A 228 1.73 5.18 -3.81
CA GLU A 228 0.29 4.98 -3.92
C GLU A 228 -0.08 3.76 -3.09
N GLY A 229 -0.65 3.99 -1.92
CA GLY A 229 -1.02 2.98 -0.93
C GLY A 229 -0.48 3.27 0.47
N PRO A 230 -0.95 2.55 1.50
CA PRO A 230 -0.55 2.79 2.88
C PRO A 230 0.92 2.44 3.17
N ILE A 231 1.52 3.12 4.14
CA ILE A 231 2.86 2.82 4.65
C ILE A 231 2.74 2.39 6.12
N GLY A 232 3.29 1.21 6.45
CA GLY A 232 3.29 0.63 7.79
C GLY A 232 4.70 0.49 8.34
N SER A 233 5.02 1.19 9.43
CA SER A 233 6.32 1.08 10.12
C SER A 233 6.15 0.50 11.52
N LEU A 234 6.80 -0.64 11.78
CA LEU A 234 6.89 -1.24 13.12
C LEU A 234 8.16 -0.84 13.88
N TYR A 235 8.93 0.11 13.34
CA TYR A 235 10.14 0.63 13.96
C TYR A 235 9.79 1.65 15.06
N GLY A 236 10.64 1.73 16.09
CA GLY A 236 10.52 2.64 17.23
C GLY A 236 9.91 2.02 18.49
N ILE A 237 9.57 0.73 18.47
CA ILE A 237 9.04 0.00 19.65
C ILE A 237 10.11 -0.85 20.35
N GLY A 238 11.21 -1.16 19.66
CA GLY A 238 12.34 -1.93 20.18
C GLY A 238 13.38 -1.09 20.91
N ASP A 239 14.12 -1.73 21.81
CA ASP A 239 15.18 -1.08 22.58
C ASP A 239 16.30 -0.57 21.66
N GLY A 240 16.53 0.74 21.67
CA GLY A 240 17.60 1.39 20.89
C GLY A 240 17.27 1.67 19.43
N GLU A 241 16.01 1.46 19.01
CA GLU A 241 15.52 1.86 17.67
C GLU A 241 15.40 3.39 17.58
N LEU A 242 14.80 4.05 18.58
CA LEU A 242 14.71 5.51 18.59
C LEU A 242 16.03 6.15 19.03
N SER A 243 16.51 7.14 18.27
CA SER A 243 17.72 7.91 18.53
C SER A 243 17.54 9.37 18.12
N THR A 244 18.41 10.27 18.61
CA THR A 244 18.42 11.70 18.20
C THR A 244 19.12 11.93 16.87
N GLU A 245 19.77 10.90 16.31
CA GLU A 245 20.53 10.99 15.07
C GLU A 245 19.65 10.52 13.90
N ASN A 246 19.50 9.20 13.73
CA ASN A 246 18.79 8.61 12.58
C ASN A 246 17.70 7.60 12.99
N GLY A 247 17.34 7.54 14.27
CA GLY A 247 16.35 6.58 14.79
C GLY A 247 14.90 6.99 14.58
N ASP A 248 14.54 7.39 13.36
CA ASP A 248 13.16 7.74 12.97
C ASP A 248 12.47 6.55 12.31
N PRO A 249 11.22 6.20 12.69
CA PRO A 249 10.44 5.13 12.05
C PRO A 249 10.22 5.31 10.54
N LEU A 250 10.10 6.56 10.09
CA LEU A 250 9.92 6.93 8.70
C LEU A 250 10.63 8.25 8.44
N VAL A 251 11.36 8.32 7.33
CA VAL A 251 11.87 9.56 6.77
C VAL A 251 11.32 9.72 5.36
N LEU A 252 10.62 10.82 5.11
CA LEU A 252 10.20 11.24 3.77
C LEU A 252 10.89 12.57 3.43
N ARG A 253 11.43 12.68 2.22
CA ARG A 253 12.01 13.94 1.71
C ARG A 253 11.06 14.58 0.71
N SER A 254 10.83 15.88 0.85
CA SER A 254 10.09 16.65 -0.15
C SER A 254 10.83 16.62 -1.48
N ASP A 255 10.09 16.51 -2.58
CA ASP A 255 10.67 16.51 -3.92
C ASP A 255 11.13 17.90 -4.38
N PHE A 256 10.76 18.96 -3.64
CA PHE A 256 10.91 20.35 -4.10
C PHE A 256 12.09 21.13 -3.49
N TYR A 257 12.84 20.54 -2.55
CA TYR A 257 14.11 21.12 -2.09
C TYR A 257 15.18 21.09 -3.18
N ASP A 258 16.14 22.00 -3.14
CA ASP A 258 17.34 22.01 -4.01
C ASP A 258 17.04 22.10 -5.51
N LEU A 259 15.86 22.57 -5.90
CA LEU A 259 15.49 22.84 -7.30
C LEU A 259 16.06 24.19 -7.79
N GLY A 260 17.24 24.60 -7.31
CA GLY A 260 17.96 25.78 -7.80
C GLY A 260 17.35 27.14 -7.41
N SER A 261 16.37 27.18 -6.50
CA SER A 261 15.75 28.40 -5.99
C SER A 261 15.95 28.52 -4.48
N GLU A 262 16.95 29.32 -4.05
CA GLU A 262 17.15 29.64 -2.62
C GLU A 262 15.89 30.26 -1.97
N THR A 263 14.98 30.80 -2.78
CA THR A 263 13.69 31.33 -2.32
C THR A 263 12.67 30.22 -2.05
N LEU A 264 12.67 29.15 -2.86
CA LEU A 264 11.79 27.99 -2.66
C LEU A 264 12.18 27.25 -1.38
N ASP A 265 13.47 26.94 -1.19
CA ASP A 265 13.94 26.23 0.01
C ASP A 265 13.59 26.99 1.29
N ALA A 266 13.78 28.32 1.32
CA ALA A 266 13.41 29.14 2.47
C ALA A 266 11.89 29.18 2.75
N ARG A 267 11.07 29.05 1.69
CA ARG A 267 9.61 28.95 1.83
C ARG A 267 9.19 27.57 2.33
N LEU A 268 9.83 26.51 1.84
CA LEU A 268 9.62 25.14 2.34
C LEU A 268 10.01 25.05 3.82
N ASP A 269 11.17 25.59 4.22
CA ASP A 269 11.57 25.68 5.63
C ASP A 269 10.50 26.38 6.49
N THR A 270 9.92 27.46 5.97
CA THR A 270 8.85 28.21 6.65
C THR A 270 7.58 27.37 6.75
N PHE A 271 7.18 26.70 5.66
CA PHE A 271 6.01 25.86 5.58
C PHE A 271 6.09 24.65 6.53
N TYR A 272 7.17 23.87 6.48
CA TYR A 272 7.38 22.74 7.41
C TYR A 272 7.48 23.19 8.87
N GLY A 273 8.00 24.40 9.11
CA GLY A 273 7.95 25.02 10.43
C GLY A 273 6.52 25.33 10.91
N GLN A 274 5.58 25.59 10.01
CA GLN A 274 4.16 25.75 10.35
C GLN A 274 3.45 24.40 10.50
N LEU A 275 3.71 23.43 9.63
CA LEU A 275 3.14 22.09 9.70
C LEU A 275 3.38 21.43 11.06
N ALA A 276 4.63 21.45 11.54
CA ALA A 276 5.03 20.85 12.81
C ALA A 276 4.30 21.42 14.05
N VAL A 277 3.55 22.51 13.91
CA VAL A 277 2.80 23.14 15.01
C VAL A 277 1.29 23.13 14.75
N TRP A 278 0.88 23.28 13.50
CA TRP A 278 -0.51 23.61 13.15
C TRP A 278 -1.24 22.52 12.38
N ASP A 279 -0.53 21.57 11.77
CA ASP A 279 -1.15 20.40 11.14
C ASP A 279 -1.84 19.54 12.21
N ALA A 280 -3.16 19.42 12.10
CA ALA A 280 -4.00 18.81 13.13
C ALA A 280 -4.30 17.32 12.88
N ASP A 281 -4.25 16.87 11.63
CA ASP A 281 -4.53 15.49 11.20
C ASP A 281 -3.30 14.76 10.64
N GLY A 282 -2.14 15.44 10.57
CA GLY A 282 -0.87 14.84 10.15
C GLY A 282 -0.88 14.49 8.69
N ASP A 283 -1.52 15.31 7.87
CA ASP A 283 -1.64 15.13 6.42
C ASP A 283 -0.58 15.92 5.65
N ASN A 284 0.28 16.64 6.37
CA ASN A 284 1.33 17.52 5.87
C ASN A 284 0.80 18.63 4.96
N ARG A 285 -0.42 19.10 5.21
CA ARG A 285 -1.03 20.22 4.49
C ARG A 285 -1.74 21.15 5.47
N LEU A 286 -1.92 22.41 5.07
CA LEU A 286 -2.63 23.40 5.88
C LEU A 286 -3.90 23.85 5.17
N ARG A 287 -5.06 23.72 5.83
CA ARG A 287 -6.34 24.20 5.30
C ARG A 287 -6.58 25.66 5.67
N PRO A 288 -6.70 26.59 4.69
CA PRO A 288 -6.92 28.01 4.99
C PRO A 288 -8.21 28.32 5.74
N ASN A 289 -9.21 27.45 5.65
CA ASN A 289 -10.51 27.61 6.30
C ASN A 289 -10.67 26.80 7.60
N HIS A 290 -9.65 26.04 8.02
CA HIS A 290 -9.72 25.22 9.23
C HIS A 290 -9.42 26.05 10.49
N PRO A 291 -10.22 25.93 11.57
CA PRO A 291 -10.10 26.80 12.76
C PRO A 291 -8.79 26.69 13.53
N VAL A 292 -7.97 25.67 13.29
CA VAL A 292 -6.64 25.51 13.91
C VAL A 292 -5.53 25.79 12.90
N GLU A 293 -5.52 25.11 11.76
CA GLU A 293 -4.44 25.25 10.76
C GLU A 293 -4.35 26.65 10.15
N SER A 294 -5.48 27.35 10.00
CA SER A 294 -5.48 28.70 9.43
C SER A 294 -4.65 29.71 10.25
N GLU A 295 -4.41 29.44 11.54
CA GLU A 295 -3.53 30.27 12.38
C GLU A 295 -2.05 30.13 11.96
N GLY A 296 -1.65 28.97 11.42
CA GLY A 296 -0.31 28.75 10.85
C GLY A 296 -0.03 29.57 9.60
N LEU A 297 -1.06 30.09 8.93
CA LEU A 297 -0.94 30.94 7.75
C LEU A 297 -0.86 32.43 8.11
N VAL A 298 -1.15 32.80 9.36
CA VAL A 298 -1.21 34.20 9.79
C VAL A 298 0.20 34.80 9.82
N GLY A 299 0.46 35.71 8.88
CA GLY A 299 1.73 36.42 8.78
C GLY A 299 2.68 35.88 7.72
N PHE A 300 2.27 34.84 6.98
CA PHE A 300 3.03 34.20 5.91
C PHE A 300 2.29 34.35 4.58
N PRO A 301 2.30 35.54 3.94
CA PRO A 301 1.59 35.78 2.68
C PRO A 301 2.11 34.95 1.50
N GLU A 302 3.29 34.34 1.62
CA GLU A 302 3.86 33.39 0.67
C GLU A 302 3.18 32.02 0.67
N LEU A 303 2.47 31.66 1.75
CA LEU A 303 1.73 30.41 1.84
C LEU A 303 0.32 30.65 1.28
N GLN A 304 0.12 30.26 0.03
CA GLN A 304 -1.15 30.39 -0.70
C GLN A 304 -1.46 29.09 -1.43
N ASP A 305 -2.75 28.82 -1.57
CA ASP A 305 -3.32 27.72 -2.35
C ASP A 305 -3.28 28.14 -3.84
N TRP A 306 -2.38 27.54 -4.60
CA TRP A 306 -2.10 27.87 -6.00
C TRP A 306 -2.76 26.88 -6.97
N ASP A 307 -2.95 25.63 -6.55
CA ASP A 307 -3.64 24.62 -7.36
C ASP A 307 -5.18 24.63 -7.18
N GLY A 308 -5.67 25.29 -6.13
CA GLY A 308 -7.09 25.48 -5.84
C GLY A 308 -7.77 24.28 -5.19
N ASP A 309 -7.02 23.36 -4.57
CA ASP A 309 -7.54 22.15 -3.95
C ASP A 309 -8.04 22.33 -2.50
N GLU A 310 -8.05 23.57 -2.01
CA GLU A 310 -8.42 24.01 -0.65
C GLU A 310 -7.38 23.71 0.44
N TYR A 311 -6.20 23.20 0.05
CA TYR A 311 -5.06 22.97 0.93
C TYR A 311 -3.90 23.88 0.52
N ILE A 312 -2.90 23.96 1.39
CA ILE A 312 -1.59 24.54 1.08
C ILE A 312 -0.56 23.47 1.38
N ASP A 313 0.18 23.07 0.37
CA ASP A 313 1.24 22.06 0.43
C ASP A 313 2.51 22.47 -0.33
N ASP A 314 3.52 21.59 -0.38
CA ASP A 314 4.78 21.93 -1.02
C ASP A 314 4.70 22.02 -2.55
N PHE A 315 3.67 21.44 -3.17
CA PHE A 315 3.38 21.60 -4.60
C PHE A 315 2.88 23.00 -4.92
N ASP A 316 2.06 23.62 -4.06
CA ASP A 316 1.67 25.02 -4.20
C ASP A 316 2.88 25.96 -4.22
N LEU A 317 3.85 25.69 -3.33
CA LEU A 317 5.08 26.47 -3.24
C LEU A 317 5.95 26.28 -4.49
N PHE A 318 5.95 25.07 -5.06
CA PHE A 318 6.58 24.77 -6.34
C PHE A 318 5.91 25.52 -7.49
N LEU A 319 4.57 25.50 -7.59
CA LEU A 319 3.82 26.21 -8.61
C LEU A 319 4.10 27.73 -8.56
N ASP A 320 4.05 28.38 -7.39
CA ASP A 320 4.41 29.81 -7.25
C ASP A 320 5.86 30.12 -7.65
N ALA A 321 6.77 29.17 -7.45
CA ALA A 321 8.18 29.36 -7.75
C ALA A 321 8.48 29.25 -9.25
N PHE A 322 7.74 28.43 -9.99
CA PHE A 322 8.05 28.08 -11.38
C PHE A 322 7.04 28.59 -12.41
N ASP A 323 5.78 28.89 -12.05
CA ASP A 323 4.81 29.57 -12.93
C ASP A 323 5.23 31.03 -13.12
N GLN A 324 6.03 31.28 -14.17
CA GLN A 324 6.67 32.57 -14.41
C GLN A 324 5.74 33.54 -15.13
N ASP A 325 4.74 33.05 -15.85
CA ASP A 325 3.82 33.88 -16.63
C ASP A 325 2.42 34.05 -15.99
N GLY A 326 2.16 33.31 -14.91
CA GLY A 326 1.00 33.43 -14.03
C GLY A 326 -0.26 32.84 -14.65
N ASP A 327 -0.13 31.82 -15.50
CA ASP A 327 -1.24 31.17 -16.17
C ASP A 327 -1.74 29.90 -15.44
N GLY A 328 -1.10 29.54 -14.32
CA GLY A 328 -1.44 28.40 -13.48
C GLY A 328 -0.91 27.07 -13.99
N MET A 329 0.03 27.10 -14.94
CA MET A 329 0.67 25.92 -15.52
C MET A 329 2.18 26.04 -15.34
N VAL A 330 2.85 24.92 -15.03
CA VAL A 330 4.32 24.83 -15.06
C VAL A 330 4.73 23.85 -16.14
N VAL A 331 5.24 24.36 -17.25
CA VAL A 331 5.63 23.51 -18.39
C VAL A 331 6.99 22.87 -18.14
N TYR A 332 7.03 21.53 -18.09
CA TYR A 332 8.29 20.79 -17.97
C TYR A 332 8.75 20.15 -19.29
N ASP A 333 7.85 19.88 -20.23
CA ASP A 333 8.16 19.36 -21.57
C ASP A 333 7.30 20.07 -22.65
N GLU A 334 7.91 21.03 -23.36
CA GLU A 334 7.24 21.79 -24.44
C GLU A 334 6.72 20.89 -25.56
N ALA A 335 7.44 19.82 -25.92
CA ALA A 335 7.04 18.95 -27.02
C ALA A 335 5.83 18.10 -26.62
N MET A 336 5.77 17.68 -25.35
CA MET A 336 4.64 16.97 -24.79
C MET A 336 3.42 17.89 -24.63
N ALA A 337 3.61 19.12 -24.13
CA ALA A 337 2.58 20.14 -24.03
C ALA A 337 1.98 20.50 -25.40
N ASP A 338 2.82 20.74 -26.41
CA ASP A 338 2.40 20.98 -27.79
C ASP A 338 1.57 19.80 -28.32
N ALA A 339 2.00 18.57 -28.04
CA ALA A 339 1.29 17.36 -28.46
C ALA A 339 -0.04 17.15 -27.69
N ALA A 340 -0.19 17.74 -26.50
CA ALA A 340 -1.41 17.72 -25.70
C ALA A 340 -2.40 18.81 -26.13
N GLY A 341 -1.97 19.76 -26.97
CA GLY A 341 -2.81 20.83 -27.51
C GLY A 341 -2.46 22.22 -26.98
N TYR A 342 -1.44 22.35 -26.15
CA TYR A 342 -0.96 23.60 -25.56
C TYR A 342 0.11 24.24 -26.43
N ALA A 343 -0.28 24.65 -27.64
CA ALA A 343 0.68 25.14 -28.63
C ALA A 343 1.31 26.48 -28.24
N GLY A 344 2.65 26.53 -28.22
CA GLY A 344 3.42 27.77 -28.04
C GLY A 344 3.55 28.26 -26.60
N VAL A 345 3.35 27.36 -25.63
CA VAL A 345 3.81 27.54 -24.25
C VAL A 345 5.34 27.40 -24.19
N GLY A 346 5.98 28.04 -23.21
CA GLY A 346 7.43 27.96 -23.03
C GLY A 346 7.78 27.10 -21.82
N GLN A 347 8.91 26.39 -21.86
CA GLN A 347 9.39 25.60 -20.73
C GLN A 347 9.74 26.50 -19.54
N GLU A 348 9.20 26.16 -18.38
CA GLU A 348 9.43 26.87 -17.12
C GLU A 348 10.26 26.03 -16.16
N PHE A 349 10.06 24.72 -16.17
CA PHE A 349 10.78 23.78 -15.34
C PHE A 349 11.70 22.87 -16.18
N ALA A 350 13.00 23.19 -16.16
CA ALA A 350 14.04 22.46 -16.91
C ALA A 350 15.11 21.85 -16.00
N ILE A 351 14.93 21.93 -14.68
CA ILE A 351 15.95 21.56 -13.69
C ILE A 351 15.94 20.05 -13.46
N ASP A 352 14.76 19.47 -13.28
CA ASP A 352 14.57 18.04 -13.11
C ASP A 352 13.39 17.54 -13.94
N GLY A 353 13.65 17.16 -15.20
CA GLY A 353 12.62 16.61 -16.07
C GLY A 353 12.08 15.25 -15.61
N GLN A 354 12.84 14.50 -14.80
CA GLN A 354 12.41 13.21 -14.25
C GLN A 354 11.35 13.44 -13.18
N LEU A 355 11.54 14.44 -12.30
CA LEU A 355 10.51 14.86 -11.35
C LEU A 355 9.25 15.32 -12.08
N GLY A 356 9.38 16.14 -13.13
CA GLY A 356 8.23 16.55 -13.94
C GLY A 356 7.48 15.37 -14.53
N SER A 357 8.19 14.41 -15.14
CA SER A 357 7.58 13.19 -15.69
C SER A 357 6.99 12.26 -14.62
N LEU A 358 7.55 12.26 -13.42
CA LEU A 358 7.04 11.48 -12.29
C LEU A 358 5.68 12.01 -11.84
N ILE A 359 5.59 13.33 -11.60
CA ILE A 359 4.37 14.01 -11.14
C ILE A 359 3.25 13.86 -12.17
N ASP A 360 3.52 14.20 -13.45
CA ASP A 360 2.56 14.09 -14.57
C ASP A 360 2.15 12.62 -14.86
N GLY A 361 2.93 11.65 -14.36
CA GLY A 361 2.70 10.23 -14.50
C GLY A 361 2.01 9.54 -13.31
N THR A 362 1.81 10.23 -12.18
CA THR A 362 1.49 9.61 -10.87
C THR A 362 0.20 8.79 -10.90
N ILE A 363 -0.87 9.33 -11.48
CA ILE A 363 -2.19 8.70 -11.58
C ILE A 363 -2.54 8.54 -13.06
N PRO A 364 -2.33 7.34 -13.66
CA PRO A 364 -2.52 7.14 -15.08
C PRO A 364 -3.97 7.19 -15.55
N ASP A 365 -4.88 6.58 -14.80
CA ASP A 365 -6.32 6.53 -15.09
C ASP A 365 -7.02 7.67 -14.34
N ARG A 366 -7.13 8.83 -14.99
CA ARG A 366 -7.62 10.08 -14.38
C ARG A 366 -9.14 10.16 -14.37
N ASP A 367 -9.83 9.44 -15.25
CA ASP A 367 -11.30 9.40 -15.27
C ASP A 367 -11.89 8.21 -14.51
N GLY A 368 -11.06 7.25 -14.10
CA GLY A 368 -11.41 6.12 -13.25
C GLY A 368 -12.27 5.09 -13.96
N ASP A 369 -12.19 5.00 -15.29
CA ASP A 369 -12.96 4.06 -16.09
C ASP A 369 -12.28 2.69 -16.28
N GLY A 370 -11.05 2.54 -15.78
CA GLY A 370 -10.23 1.34 -15.88
C GLY A 370 -9.47 1.21 -17.21
N VAL A 371 -9.53 2.22 -18.08
CA VAL A 371 -8.93 2.22 -19.42
C VAL A 371 -7.97 3.39 -19.58
N LEU A 372 -6.68 3.09 -19.49
CA LEU A 372 -5.64 4.09 -19.77
C LEU A 372 -5.69 4.57 -21.23
N THR A 373 -5.93 5.87 -21.41
CA THR A 373 -5.95 6.57 -22.71
C THR A 373 -4.90 7.71 -22.80
N PRO A 374 -3.62 7.39 -23.11
CA PRO A 374 -2.52 8.35 -23.17
C PRO A 374 -2.64 9.44 -24.26
N THR A 375 -3.66 9.36 -25.12
CA THR A 375 -3.96 10.37 -26.15
C THR A 375 -5.44 10.75 -26.14
N GLY A 376 -6.16 10.42 -25.05
CA GLY A 376 -7.61 10.49 -24.95
C GLY A 376 -8.06 11.32 -23.76
N THR A 377 -9.01 10.78 -23.00
CA THR A 377 -9.63 11.47 -21.87
C THR A 377 -8.62 11.71 -20.76
N ASP A 378 -7.80 10.71 -20.42
CA ASP A 378 -6.81 10.83 -19.34
C ASP A 378 -5.83 11.96 -19.62
N ARG A 379 -5.32 12.04 -20.86
CA ARG A 379 -4.44 13.14 -21.24
C ARG A 379 -5.11 14.51 -21.15
N ALA A 380 -6.38 14.60 -21.54
CA ALA A 380 -7.13 15.85 -21.39
C ALA A 380 -7.36 16.23 -19.91
N LEU A 381 -7.25 15.26 -19.00
CA LEU A 381 -7.32 15.41 -17.56
C LEU A 381 -5.93 15.51 -16.90
N GLY A 382 -4.87 15.86 -17.64
CA GLY A 382 -3.53 16.08 -17.06
C GLY A 382 -2.73 14.81 -16.82
N TYR A 383 -2.88 13.78 -17.66
CA TYR A 383 -1.97 12.64 -17.65
C TYR A 383 -0.99 12.69 -18.82
N ARG A 384 0.31 12.78 -18.51
CA ARG A 384 1.40 12.87 -19.48
C ARG A 384 1.12 13.94 -20.53
N ASP A 385 0.71 15.12 -20.07
CA ASP A 385 0.38 16.25 -20.92
C ASP A 385 1.54 17.26 -21.05
N GLY A 386 2.62 17.11 -20.28
CA GLY A 386 3.83 17.96 -20.32
C GLY A 386 3.77 19.20 -19.44
N ILE A 387 2.68 19.34 -18.67
CA ILE A 387 2.36 20.48 -17.81
C ILE A 387 2.14 19.97 -16.40
N LEU A 388 2.62 20.72 -15.41
CA LEU A 388 2.31 20.50 -14.01
C LEU A 388 1.29 21.55 -13.54
N ASP A 389 0.12 21.11 -13.09
CA ASP A 389 -0.94 21.96 -12.53
C ASP A 389 -1.87 21.16 -11.59
N ALA A 390 -3.01 21.76 -11.21
CA ALA A 390 -4.01 21.16 -10.32
C ALA A 390 -4.56 19.79 -10.76
N ARG A 391 -4.41 19.44 -12.04
CA ARG A 391 -4.88 18.16 -12.59
C ARG A 391 -3.93 17.00 -12.27
N ASP A 392 -2.71 17.31 -11.81
CA ASP A 392 -1.72 16.30 -11.47
C ASP A 392 -1.98 15.59 -10.15
N PHE A 393 -2.77 16.19 -9.27
CA PHE A 393 -3.14 15.66 -7.96
C PHE A 393 -1.92 15.20 -7.15
N TYR A 394 -0.82 15.97 -7.19
CA TYR A 394 0.42 15.59 -6.52
C TYR A 394 0.18 15.26 -5.05
N ALA A 395 0.68 14.11 -4.62
CA ALA A 395 0.94 13.82 -3.23
C ALA A 395 2.19 12.95 -3.14
N LYS A 396 3.01 13.19 -2.11
CA LYS A 396 4.16 12.31 -1.82
C LYS A 396 3.69 10.89 -1.51
N VAL A 397 2.58 10.80 -0.77
CA VAL A 397 1.91 9.55 -0.39
C VAL A 397 0.41 9.65 -0.64
N HIS A 398 -0.13 8.83 -1.54
CA HIS A 398 -1.55 8.57 -1.72
C HIS A 398 -1.98 7.36 -0.87
N GLY A 399 -2.04 7.55 0.44
CA GLY A 399 -2.37 6.50 1.41
C GLY A 399 -2.19 7.02 2.82
N ARG A 400 -2.58 6.22 3.82
CA ARG A 400 -2.35 6.53 5.23
C ARG A 400 -0.97 6.10 5.70
N LEU A 401 -0.48 6.78 6.74
CA LEU A 401 0.73 6.42 7.47
C LEU A 401 0.34 5.74 8.79
N ALA A 402 0.81 4.51 9.00
CA ALA A 402 0.55 3.74 10.22
C ALA A 402 1.86 3.42 10.94
N PHE A 403 1.95 3.85 12.20
CA PHE A 403 3.13 3.68 13.04
C PHE A 403 2.80 2.83 14.27
N ALA A 404 3.63 1.83 14.56
CA ALA A 404 3.53 1.08 15.81
C ALA A 404 3.96 1.90 17.02
N VAL A 405 4.90 2.84 16.82
CA VAL A 405 5.40 3.71 17.88
C VAL A 405 4.36 4.76 18.27
N SER A 406 4.40 5.23 19.51
CA SER A 406 3.64 6.41 19.93
C SER A 406 4.29 7.70 19.43
N GLU A 407 3.49 8.67 19.01
CA GLU A 407 3.93 10.02 18.62
C GLU A 407 4.86 10.66 19.67
N GLU A 408 4.45 10.66 20.95
CA GLU A 408 5.24 11.25 22.04
C GLU A 408 6.66 10.67 22.17
N ALA A 409 6.80 9.35 22.02
CA ALA A 409 8.11 8.69 22.13
C ALA A 409 9.03 9.07 20.96
N TRP A 410 8.49 9.09 19.74
CA TRP A 410 9.24 9.50 18.55
C TRP A 410 9.68 10.96 18.68
N GLU A 411 8.75 11.88 18.89
CA GLU A 411 9.06 13.32 18.97
C GLU A 411 10.00 13.66 20.13
N SER A 412 9.85 12.97 21.27
CA SER A 412 10.75 13.16 22.41
C SER A 412 12.18 12.69 22.11
N SER A 413 12.34 11.65 21.31
CA SER A 413 13.66 11.15 20.91
C SER A 413 14.28 12.06 19.84
N HIS A 414 13.49 12.42 18.83
CA HIS A 414 13.92 13.28 17.73
C HIS A 414 14.22 14.72 18.18
N GLY A 415 13.42 15.24 19.11
CA GLY A 415 13.56 16.60 19.65
C GLY A 415 12.78 17.67 18.89
N ALA A 416 11.94 17.27 17.94
CA ALA A 416 11.01 18.10 17.18
C ALA A 416 9.77 17.29 16.78
N GLY A 417 8.77 17.96 16.19
CA GLY A 417 7.61 17.29 15.60
C GLY A 417 8.04 16.35 14.47
N TRP A 418 7.40 15.19 14.36
CA TRP A 418 7.78 14.16 13.39
C TRP A 418 7.67 14.63 11.93
N GLN A 419 6.81 15.63 11.65
CA GLN A 419 6.67 16.28 10.33
C GLN A 419 7.97 16.98 9.86
N SER A 420 8.94 17.19 10.75
CA SER A 420 10.26 17.71 10.34
C SER A 420 11.08 16.71 9.53
N VAL A 421 10.80 15.41 9.64
CA VAL A 421 11.47 14.33 8.90
C VAL A 421 10.53 13.56 7.98
N VAL A 422 9.21 13.67 8.16
CA VAL A 422 8.19 13.15 7.25
C VAL A 422 7.67 14.32 6.42
N GLN A 423 8.36 14.62 5.32
CA GLN A 423 8.05 15.73 4.42
C GLN A 423 7.22 15.27 3.21
N GLY A 424 6.43 16.20 2.67
CA GLY A 424 5.57 16.01 1.51
C GLY A 424 4.12 15.68 1.90
N PRO A 425 3.14 16.11 1.09
CA PRO A 425 1.71 15.94 1.35
C PRO A 425 1.29 14.47 1.37
N VAL A 426 0.41 14.15 2.30
CA VAL A 426 -0.22 12.84 2.49
C VAL A 426 -1.71 12.94 2.17
N ARG A 427 -2.15 12.15 1.20
CA ARG A 427 -3.55 12.06 0.75
C ARG A 427 -4.09 10.67 1.06
N ALA A 428 -4.61 10.49 2.27
CA ALA A 428 -5.29 9.24 2.64
C ALA A 428 -6.66 9.09 1.96
N TRP A 429 -7.14 7.85 1.88
CA TRP A 429 -8.45 7.55 1.33
C TRP A 429 -9.58 8.06 2.21
N ALA A 430 -10.78 8.16 1.62
CA ALA A 430 -11.95 8.66 2.33
C ALA A 430 -12.25 7.83 3.58
N GLN A 431 -12.42 8.50 4.73
CA GLN A 431 -12.69 7.92 6.06
C GLN A 431 -11.49 7.28 6.77
N GLU A 432 -10.27 7.47 6.27
CA GLU A 432 -9.04 7.13 6.98
C GLU A 432 -8.38 8.37 7.55
N ALA A 433 -7.71 8.22 8.69
CA ALA A 433 -6.84 9.27 9.18
C ALA A 433 -5.54 9.26 8.36
N PRO A 434 -5.00 10.42 7.97
CA PRO A 434 -3.74 10.52 7.23
C PRO A 434 -2.56 9.91 7.97
N SER A 435 -2.51 10.07 9.30
CA SER A 435 -1.51 9.47 10.17
C SER A 435 -2.16 8.79 11.38
N ASN A 436 -1.61 7.63 11.77
CA ASN A 436 -2.03 6.86 12.93
C ASN A 436 -0.81 6.36 13.71
N PHE A 437 -0.85 6.48 15.03
CA PHE A 437 0.20 6.03 15.95
C PHE A 437 -0.34 4.93 16.86
N GLU A 438 0.57 4.17 17.48
CA GLU A 438 0.25 3.03 18.34
C GLU A 438 -0.64 1.98 17.65
N VAL A 439 -0.49 1.84 16.33
CA VAL A 439 -1.20 0.82 15.53
C VAL A 439 -0.59 -0.55 15.82
N GLY A 440 -1.41 -1.51 16.24
CA GLY A 440 -0.98 -2.87 16.55
C GLY A 440 -1.73 -3.93 15.75
N GLU A 441 -1.52 -5.19 16.11
CA GLU A 441 -2.27 -6.31 15.51
C GLU A 441 -3.79 -6.18 15.73
N PRO A 442 -4.62 -6.60 14.76
CA PRO A 442 -4.25 -7.28 13.50
C PRO A 442 -3.93 -6.33 12.34
N GLU A 443 -3.99 -5.01 12.55
CA GLU A 443 -3.85 -4.01 11.49
C GLU A 443 -2.40 -3.85 11.04
N LEU A 444 -1.47 -3.84 12.00
CA LEU A 444 -0.04 -3.78 11.74
C LEU A 444 0.64 -5.02 12.37
N VAL A 445 0.99 -5.98 11.51
CA VAL A 445 1.58 -7.28 11.92
C VAL A 445 3.08 -7.25 11.69
N GLU A 446 3.84 -7.74 12.67
CA GLU A 446 5.29 -7.90 12.52
C GLU A 446 5.61 -9.00 11.53
N VAL A 447 6.31 -8.63 10.46
CA VAL A 447 6.74 -9.55 9.42
C VAL A 447 8.09 -10.15 9.80
N THR A 448 8.16 -11.48 9.88
CA THR A 448 9.39 -12.21 10.21
C THR A 448 9.73 -13.22 9.12
N THR A 449 10.99 -13.61 9.07
CA THR A 449 11.47 -14.64 8.13
C THR A 449 10.69 -15.96 8.28
N ASP A 450 10.33 -16.37 9.51
CA ASP A 450 9.59 -17.60 9.80
C ASP A 450 8.20 -17.65 9.16
N MET A 451 7.55 -16.51 8.94
CA MET A 451 6.24 -16.44 8.28
C MET A 451 6.26 -16.93 6.82
N PHE A 452 7.44 -17.04 6.21
CA PHE A 452 7.60 -17.47 4.82
C PHE A 452 8.04 -18.93 4.68
N LEU A 453 8.07 -19.71 5.78
CA LEU A 453 8.51 -21.11 5.77
C LEU A 453 7.78 -21.96 4.71
N ASN A 454 6.46 -21.79 4.62
CA ASN A 454 5.64 -22.53 3.65
C ASN A 454 5.50 -21.77 2.32
N ALA A 455 5.73 -20.45 2.31
CA ALA A 455 5.46 -19.60 1.17
C ALA A 455 6.42 -19.77 -0.02
N THR A 456 7.61 -20.28 0.25
CA THR A 456 8.60 -20.55 -0.78
C THR A 456 8.43 -21.93 -1.45
N SER A 457 7.59 -22.81 -0.89
CA SER A 457 7.52 -24.24 -1.29
C SER A 457 7.28 -24.46 -2.77
N TRP A 458 6.35 -23.72 -3.38
CA TRP A 458 6.06 -23.87 -4.81
C TRP A 458 7.27 -23.47 -5.67
N PHE A 459 7.90 -22.34 -5.34
CA PHE A 459 9.08 -21.83 -6.04
C PHE A 459 10.27 -22.78 -5.88
N GLU A 460 10.47 -23.32 -4.68
CA GLU A 460 11.51 -24.29 -4.40
C GLU A 460 11.36 -25.54 -5.28
N VAL A 461 10.16 -26.13 -5.31
CA VAL A 461 9.86 -27.30 -6.13
C VAL A 461 9.99 -27.00 -7.61
N ARG A 462 9.61 -25.80 -8.06
CA ARG A 462 9.72 -25.39 -9.45
C ARG A 462 11.17 -25.27 -9.90
N SER A 463 12.04 -24.72 -9.05
CA SER A 463 13.47 -24.47 -9.35
C SER A 463 14.31 -25.71 -9.67
N VAL A 464 13.78 -26.93 -9.42
CA VAL A 464 14.47 -28.20 -9.71
C VAL A 464 13.87 -28.93 -10.91
N LEU A 465 12.90 -28.33 -11.60
CA LEU A 465 12.36 -28.88 -12.85
C LEU A 465 13.25 -28.60 -14.06
N GLY A 466 14.10 -27.56 -13.99
CA GLY A 466 15.13 -27.28 -14.98
C GLY A 466 16.35 -28.19 -14.84
N GLU A 467 17.26 -28.14 -15.82
CA GLU A 467 18.54 -28.82 -15.72
C GLU A 467 19.39 -28.20 -14.58
N PRO A 468 20.31 -28.94 -13.95
CA PRO A 468 21.17 -28.38 -12.90
C PRO A 468 22.00 -27.19 -13.40
N PHE A 469 22.30 -26.22 -12.51
CA PHE A 469 23.14 -25.05 -12.85
C PHE A 469 24.46 -25.46 -13.54
N GLY A 470 25.18 -26.41 -12.92
CA GLY A 470 26.36 -27.03 -13.52
C GLY A 470 27.62 -26.16 -13.51
N ASP A 471 28.54 -26.47 -14.42
CA ASP A 471 29.85 -25.83 -14.55
C ASP A 471 30.22 -25.66 -16.02
N ALA A 472 31.46 -25.26 -16.32
CA ALA A 472 31.90 -25.07 -17.70
C ALA A 472 31.83 -26.32 -18.60
N ALA A 473 31.56 -27.52 -18.04
CA ALA A 473 31.43 -28.78 -18.76
C ALA A 473 30.07 -29.46 -18.62
N THR A 474 29.19 -29.02 -17.71
CA THR A 474 27.95 -29.72 -17.35
C THR A 474 26.81 -28.75 -17.05
N GLY A 475 25.57 -29.27 -17.07
CA GLY A 475 24.37 -28.51 -16.73
C GLY A 475 24.13 -27.32 -17.64
N GLN A 476 23.33 -26.37 -17.16
CA GLN A 476 22.94 -25.20 -17.93
C GLN A 476 24.14 -24.34 -18.35
N VAL A 477 25.16 -24.18 -17.49
CA VAL A 477 26.39 -23.44 -17.84
C VAL A 477 27.12 -24.10 -19.01
N GLY A 478 27.34 -25.41 -18.95
CA GLY A 478 28.02 -26.16 -20.01
C GLY A 478 27.24 -26.16 -21.33
N ASP A 479 25.91 -26.28 -21.24
CA ASP A 479 25.02 -26.25 -22.40
C ASP A 479 25.02 -24.87 -23.10
N ASN A 480 25.01 -23.78 -22.31
CA ASN A 480 25.14 -22.42 -22.83
C ASN A 480 26.48 -22.22 -23.56
N LEU A 481 27.60 -22.63 -22.95
CA LEU A 481 28.92 -22.53 -23.58
C LEU A 481 29.03 -23.35 -24.86
N ALA A 482 28.36 -24.51 -24.93
CA ALA A 482 28.31 -25.35 -26.12
C ALA A 482 27.50 -24.72 -27.26
N ALA A 483 26.49 -23.89 -26.95
CA ALA A 483 25.70 -23.17 -27.94
C ALA A 483 26.49 -22.06 -28.66
N GLY A 484 27.47 -21.44 -27.97
CA GLY A 484 28.32 -20.37 -28.52
C GLY A 484 27.61 -19.02 -28.66
N GLY A 485 28.11 -18.13 -29.52
CA GLY A 485 27.40 -16.89 -29.86
C GLY A 485 27.68 -15.66 -28.97
N GLY A 486 28.86 -15.55 -28.38
CA GLY A 486 29.23 -14.41 -27.51
C GLY A 486 29.04 -14.69 -26.01
N ILE A 487 28.52 -15.87 -25.67
CA ILE A 487 28.45 -16.41 -24.31
C ILE A 487 29.86 -16.62 -23.75
N GLU A 488 30.10 -16.19 -22.52
CA GLU A 488 31.40 -16.29 -21.84
C GLU A 488 31.24 -16.74 -20.38
N TYR A 489 32.20 -17.55 -19.92
CA TYR A 489 32.40 -17.86 -18.51
C TYR A 489 33.83 -17.48 -18.11
N VAL A 490 33.98 -16.65 -17.08
CA VAL A 490 35.26 -16.29 -16.48
C VAL A 490 35.34 -16.87 -15.07
N PRO A 491 36.30 -17.75 -14.76
CA PRO A 491 36.43 -18.29 -13.41
C PRO A 491 36.89 -17.21 -12.43
N ALA A 492 36.49 -17.32 -11.16
CA ALA A 492 36.86 -16.40 -10.09
C ALA A 492 38.38 -16.13 -9.99
N SER A 493 39.21 -17.12 -10.31
CA SER A 493 40.68 -17.01 -10.32
C SER A 493 41.24 -16.06 -11.37
N GLU A 494 40.43 -15.61 -12.32
CA GLU A 494 40.80 -14.67 -13.38
C GLU A 494 40.09 -13.31 -13.24
N SER A 495 39.06 -13.24 -12.40
CA SER A 495 38.32 -12.00 -12.10
C SER A 495 39.07 -11.06 -11.17
N GLN A 496 38.72 -9.77 -11.27
CA GLN A 496 39.14 -8.74 -10.33
C GLN A 496 38.36 -8.85 -9.02
N TYR A 497 38.86 -8.19 -7.98
CA TYR A 497 38.11 -8.02 -6.75
C TYR A 497 37.05 -6.94 -6.95
N GLU A 498 35.83 -7.26 -6.55
CA GLU A 498 34.67 -6.39 -6.52
C GLU A 498 34.27 -6.15 -5.07
N ASP A 499 33.95 -4.92 -4.72
CA ASP A 499 33.42 -4.51 -3.43
C ASP A 499 31.98 -5.02 -3.22
N VAL A 500 31.64 -5.25 -1.96
CA VAL A 500 30.29 -5.59 -1.51
C VAL A 500 29.92 -4.65 -0.36
N PRO A 501 28.89 -3.80 -0.50
CA PRO A 501 28.06 -3.58 -1.70
C PRO A 501 28.87 -3.02 -2.88
N TYR A 502 28.39 -3.23 -4.10
CA TYR A 502 29.08 -2.74 -5.31
C TYR A 502 28.93 -1.23 -5.44
N GLY A 503 30.03 -0.54 -5.70
CA GLY A 503 30.07 0.91 -5.83
C GLY A 503 30.08 1.65 -4.50
N SER A 504 30.14 0.96 -3.36
CA SER A 504 30.09 1.59 -2.04
C SER A 504 31.46 2.10 -1.59
N ALA A 505 31.52 3.32 -1.08
CA ALA A 505 32.71 3.86 -0.42
C ALA A 505 33.06 3.09 0.88
N GLY A 506 32.09 2.37 1.45
CA GLY A 506 32.16 1.66 2.73
C GLY A 506 32.12 0.14 2.62
N ALA A 507 32.69 -0.44 1.56
CA ALA A 507 32.66 -1.88 1.30
C ALA A 507 32.95 -2.77 2.54
N TYR A 508 32.04 -3.69 2.83
CA TYR A 508 32.12 -4.65 3.93
C TYR A 508 33.11 -5.77 3.67
N ASP A 509 33.11 -6.27 2.43
CA ASP A 509 33.91 -7.39 1.94
C ASP A 509 34.24 -7.20 0.45
N TRP A 510 35.15 -8.02 -0.06
CA TRP A 510 35.60 -8.01 -1.45
C TRP A 510 35.57 -9.40 -2.06
N TYR A 511 35.01 -9.55 -3.25
CA TYR A 511 34.84 -10.83 -3.94
C TYR A 511 35.59 -10.89 -5.26
N ARG A 512 36.27 -12.02 -5.47
CA ARG A 512 36.62 -12.47 -6.83
C ARG A 512 35.50 -13.36 -7.33
N ARG A 513 34.61 -12.79 -8.13
CA ARG A 513 33.38 -13.47 -8.57
C ARG A 513 33.64 -14.28 -9.84
N PRO A 514 33.13 -15.52 -9.99
CA PRO A 514 32.97 -16.08 -11.32
C PRO A 514 31.98 -15.23 -12.11
N VAL A 515 32.25 -15.01 -13.40
CA VAL A 515 31.41 -14.19 -14.29
C VAL A 515 30.74 -15.05 -15.34
N TYR A 516 29.43 -14.92 -15.47
CA TYR A 516 28.61 -15.60 -16.48
C TYR A 516 27.98 -14.53 -17.38
N ARG A 517 28.28 -14.57 -18.68
CA ARG A 517 27.83 -13.56 -19.65
C ARG A 517 26.94 -14.14 -20.74
N GLY A 518 25.81 -13.47 -21.01
CA GLY A 518 24.94 -13.80 -22.14
C GLY A 518 24.23 -15.15 -22.02
N MET A 519 24.20 -15.76 -20.83
CA MET A 519 23.66 -17.10 -20.63
C MET A 519 22.15 -17.06 -20.40
N ARG A 520 21.45 -18.10 -20.88
CA ARG A 520 20.03 -18.34 -20.57
C ARG A 520 19.90 -19.46 -19.56
N PHE A 521 19.19 -19.19 -18.47
CA PHE A 521 18.84 -20.16 -17.44
C PHE A 521 17.32 -20.35 -17.37
N GLU A 522 16.87 -21.58 -17.18
CA GLU A 522 15.45 -21.93 -17.05
C GLU A 522 15.22 -22.79 -15.82
N ASP A 523 14.32 -22.35 -14.93
CA ASP A 523 14.01 -23.00 -13.64
C ASP A 523 15.28 -23.50 -12.95
N VAL A 524 16.13 -22.56 -12.54
CA VAL A 524 17.51 -22.82 -12.14
C VAL A 524 17.69 -22.67 -10.63
N ARG A 525 18.53 -23.55 -10.07
CA ARG A 525 19.00 -23.46 -8.70
C ARG A 525 20.50 -23.17 -8.65
N ILE A 526 20.85 -21.97 -8.20
CA ILE A 526 22.22 -21.49 -8.05
C ILE A 526 22.76 -21.99 -6.71
N PRO A 527 23.84 -22.82 -6.71
CA PRO A 527 24.28 -23.48 -5.51
C PRO A 527 25.00 -22.55 -4.53
N VAL A 528 25.04 -22.95 -3.25
CA VAL A 528 25.81 -22.26 -2.20
C VAL A 528 27.26 -21.99 -2.62
N GLY A 529 27.82 -20.85 -2.21
CA GLY A 529 29.22 -20.51 -2.48
C GLY A 529 29.51 -20.05 -3.91
N THR A 530 28.51 -19.95 -4.79
CA THR A 530 28.68 -19.50 -6.18
C THR A 530 29.20 -18.07 -6.26
N ASN A 531 28.64 -17.15 -5.46
CA ASN A 531 29.02 -15.74 -5.33
C ASN A 531 29.29 -15.03 -6.67
N ALA A 532 28.45 -15.29 -7.67
CA ALA A 532 28.71 -14.91 -9.06
C ALA A 532 28.38 -13.46 -9.39
N LEU A 533 28.95 -13.01 -10.51
CA LEU A 533 28.43 -11.93 -11.33
C LEU A 533 27.74 -12.54 -12.56
N PHE A 534 26.46 -12.27 -12.73
CA PHE A 534 25.74 -12.54 -13.97
C PHE A 534 25.62 -11.24 -14.76
N GLU A 535 26.00 -11.25 -16.03
CA GLU A 535 26.03 -10.07 -16.90
C GLU A 535 25.28 -10.38 -18.19
N ASP A 536 24.24 -9.60 -18.52
CA ASP A 536 23.40 -9.81 -19.71
C ASP A 536 22.82 -11.25 -19.79
N CYS A 537 22.52 -11.85 -18.63
CA CYS A 537 21.92 -13.18 -18.57
C CYS A 537 20.39 -13.10 -18.58
N ARG A 538 19.75 -14.12 -19.16
CA ARG A 538 18.29 -14.28 -19.13
C ARG A 538 17.90 -15.42 -18.20
N PHE A 539 16.97 -15.19 -17.30
CA PHE A 539 16.40 -16.18 -16.39
C PHE A 539 14.92 -16.37 -16.71
N VAL A 540 14.47 -17.61 -16.90
CA VAL A 540 13.10 -17.94 -17.28
C VAL A 540 12.49 -18.89 -16.25
N GLY A 541 11.32 -18.55 -15.70
CA GLY A 541 10.71 -19.29 -14.61
C GLY A 541 11.28 -18.90 -13.24
N VAL A 542 11.62 -19.87 -12.39
CA VAL A 542 12.17 -19.61 -11.05
C VAL A 542 13.69 -19.59 -11.06
N THR A 543 14.28 -18.52 -10.50
CA THR A 543 15.70 -18.47 -10.14
C THR A 543 15.82 -18.61 -8.64
N TRP A 544 16.32 -19.75 -8.16
CA TRP A 544 16.51 -20.02 -6.74
C TRP A 544 17.97 -19.89 -6.34
N VAL A 545 18.27 -19.09 -5.32
CA VAL A 545 19.61 -18.92 -4.77
C VAL A 545 19.72 -19.66 -3.44
N GLU A 546 20.62 -20.64 -3.37
CA GLU A 546 20.84 -21.39 -2.13
C GLU A 546 21.75 -20.64 -1.14
N THR A 547 21.53 -20.83 0.16
CA THR A 547 22.47 -20.47 1.24
C THR A 547 22.38 -21.50 2.36
N GLU A 548 23.46 -21.67 3.12
CA GLU A 548 23.38 -22.28 4.45
C GLU A 548 22.43 -21.46 5.33
N THR A 549 21.44 -22.14 5.90
CA THR A 549 20.37 -21.52 6.69
C THR A 549 20.76 -21.37 8.15
N ASP A 550 21.59 -22.30 8.66
CA ASP A 550 22.13 -22.28 10.03
C ASP A 550 23.29 -21.27 10.13
N CYS A 551 22.92 -19.99 10.06
CA CYS A 551 23.82 -18.85 9.99
C CYS A 551 23.71 -17.91 11.20
N GLY A 552 23.16 -18.40 12.32
CA GLY A 552 22.89 -17.61 13.52
C GLY A 552 24.12 -17.23 14.34
N ASP A 553 25.30 -17.77 14.03
CA ASP A 553 26.53 -17.41 14.74
C ASP A 553 26.95 -15.95 14.45
N PRO A 554 27.28 -15.14 15.48
CA PRO A 554 27.67 -13.74 15.30
C PRO A 554 28.87 -13.50 14.38
N ASN A 555 29.72 -14.51 14.16
CA ASN A 555 30.87 -14.39 13.28
C ASN A 555 30.52 -14.60 11.80
N TRP A 556 29.27 -14.92 11.45
CA TRP A 556 28.90 -15.35 10.10
C TRP A 556 29.24 -14.33 9.02
N ASN A 557 28.94 -13.05 9.25
CA ASN A 557 29.28 -11.95 8.33
C ASN A 557 30.79 -11.75 8.16
N TYR A 558 31.58 -12.09 9.18
CA TYR A 558 32.98 -11.69 9.30
C TYR A 558 33.97 -12.79 8.90
N ALA A 559 33.64 -14.06 9.17
CA ALA A 559 34.49 -15.20 8.87
C ALA A 559 34.82 -15.25 7.37
N GLY A 560 36.11 -15.34 7.03
CA GLY A 560 36.59 -15.33 5.64
C GLY A 560 36.56 -13.97 4.91
N SER A 561 36.12 -12.88 5.55
CA SER A 561 36.07 -11.55 4.90
C SER A 561 37.45 -11.02 4.50
N ILE A 562 37.47 -10.26 3.43
CA ILE A 562 38.66 -9.74 2.74
C ILE A 562 38.59 -8.21 2.70
N GLU A 563 39.74 -7.57 2.88
CA GLU A 563 39.92 -6.13 2.76
C GLU A 563 41.15 -5.79 1.88
N PRO A 564 41.20 -4.58 1.28
CA PRO A 564 42.40 -4.08 0.64
C PRO A 564 43.57 -3.94 1.63
N ASP A 565 44.78 -4.33 1.22
CA ASP A 565 45.98 -4.29 2.09
C ASP A 565 46.69 -2.93 2.13
N GLY A 566 46.16 -1.93 1.42
CA GLY A 566 46.75 -0.59 1.25
C GLY A 566 48.01 -0.54 0.36
N ALA A 567 48.45 -1.67 -0.19
CA ALA A 567 49.57 -1.82 -1.11
C ALA A 567 49.14 -2.32 -2.51
N GLY A 568 47.82 -2.31 -2.78
CA GLY A 568 47.23 -2.75 -4.05
C GLY A 568 46.93 -4.26 -4.10
N GLY A 569 47.05 -4.96 -2.97
CA GLY A 569 46.60 -6.34 -2.79
C GLY A 569 45.41 -6.44 -1.83
N PHE A 570 45.10 -7.67 -1.44
CA PHE A 570 43.97 -8.01 -0.59
C PHE A 570 44.42 -9.01 0.48
N GLN A 571 43.86 -8.89 1.69
CA GLN A 571 44.17 -9.73 2.83
C GLN A 571 42.90 -10.13 3.59
N ILE A 572 42.98 -11.24 4.36
CA ILE A 572 41.89 -11.63 5.25
C ILE A 572 41.80 -10.60 6.38
N ARG A 573 40.61 -10.06 6.60
CA ARG A 573 40.32 -9.04 7.61
C ARG A 573 40.37 -9.61 9.03
N PHE A 574 39.81 -10.80 9.24
CA PHE A 574 39.74 -11.47 10.54
C PHE A 574 40.34 -12.90 10.50
N PRO A 575 41.67 -13.05 10.45
CA PRO A 575 42.34 -14.34 10.15
C PRO A 575 42.25 -15.42 11.22
N SER A 576 41.67 -15.14 12.39
CA SER A 576 41.49 -16.10 13.49
C SER A 576 40.02 -16.31 13.85
N MET A 577 39.11 -15.80 13.03
CA MET A 577 37.67 -15.90 13.22
C MET A 577 37.10 -17.04 12.39
N ALA A 578 36.18 -17.79 12.98
CA ALA A 578 35.37 -18.82 12.33
C ALA A 578 33.95 -18.70 12.87
N ALA A 579 32.96 -19.02 12.05
CA ALA A 579 31.57 -19.15 12.50
C ALA A 579 31.28 -20.59 12.92
N GLU A 580 30.41 -20.79 13.90
CA GLU A 580 29.94 -22.13 14.26
C GLU A 580 28.63 -22.44 13.52
N SER A 581 28.49 -23.67 13.00
CA SER A 581 27.20 -24.24 12.59
C SER A 581 26.99 -25.60 13.25
N SER A 582 25.80 -26.17 13.06
CA SER A 582 25.47 -27.54 13.48
C SER A 582 26.39 -28.61 12.87
N GLU A 583 27.07 -28.31 11.76
CA GLU A 583 28.04 -29.20 11.11
C GLU A 583 29.50 -28.98 11.58
N GLY A 584 29.78 -27.89 12.30
CA GLY A 584 31.08 -27.56 12.89
C GLY A 584 31.58 -26.14 12.55
N ASP A 585 32.86 -25.88 12.84
CA ASP A 585 33.47 -24.57 12.59
C ASP A 585 33.67 -24.31 11.08
N ILE A 586 33.24 -23.14 10.62
CA ILE A 586 33.34 -22.64 9.25
C ILE A 586 34.29 -21.43 9.24
N PRO A 587 35.56 -21.60 8.83
CA PRO A 587 36.53 -20.50 8.78
C PRO A 587 36.24 -19.46 7.68
N ASP A 588 35.50 -19.87 6.64
CA ASP A 588 35.15 -19.03 5.51
C ASP A 588 33.69 -19.28 5.10
N THR A 589 32.81 -18.42 5.59
CA THR A 589 31.36 -18.52 5.34
C THR A 589 30.99 -18.14 3.91
N ARG A 590 31.92 -17.57 3.12
CA ARG A 590 31.69 -17.27 1.71
C ARG A 590 31.49 -18.54 0.88
N LEU A 591 31.99 -19.67 1.35
CA LEU A 591 31.85 -20.97 0.66
C LEU A 591 30.47 -21.61 0.85
N VAL A 592 29.69 -21.13 1.81
CA VAL A 592 28.37 -21.68 2.17
C VAL A 592 27.24 -20.66 2.08
N SER A 593 27.56 -19.41 1.74
CA SER A 593 26.59 -18.32 1.49
C SER A 593 26.72 -17.79 0.06
N ASN A 594 25.79 -16.93 -0.34
CA ASN A 594 25.79 -16.33 -1.68
C ASN A 594 25.59 -14.82 -1.63
N SER A 595 26.62 -14.07 -1.99
CA SER A 595 26.49 -12.68 -2.44
C SER A 595 26.51 -12.69 -3.95
N ILE A 596 25.43 -12.31 -4.63
CA ILE A 596 25.32 -12.39 -6.10
C ILE A 596 24.94 -11.02 -6.67
N ARG A 597 25.60 -10.65 -7.78
CA ARG A 597 25.25 -9.48 -8.57
C ARG A 597 24.70 -9.90 -9.93
N PHE A 598 23.54 -9.36 -10.27
CA PHE A 598 22.95 -9.43 -11.61
C PHE A 598 23.10 -8.06 -12.26
N HIS A 599 23.73 -8.01 -13.42
CA HIS A 599 24.00 -6.80 -14.18
C HIS A 599 23.37 -6.93 -15.56
N ASP A 600 22.52 -5.99 -15.94
CA ASP A 600 21.80 -6.00 -17.23
C ASP A 600 21.02 -7.31 -17.50
N CYS A 601 20.60 -8.02 -16.45
CA CYS A 601 19.94 -9.32 -16.59
C CYS A 601 18.44 -9.16 -16.84
N THR A 602 17.81 -10.16 -17.48
CA THR A 602 16.35 -10.20 -17.67
C THR A 602 15.75 -11.39 -16.96
N PHE A 603 14.84 -11.12 -16.03
CA PHE A 603 14.03 -12.12 -15.34
C PHE A 603 12.65 -12.21 -15.98
N LEU A 604 12.31 -13.38 -16.51
CA LEU A 604 11.00 -13.76 -16.99
C LEU A 604 10.34 -14.70 -15.96
N GLY A 605 10.07 -14.16 -14.77
CA GLY A 605 9.59 -14.89 -13.60
C GLY A 605 10.13 -14.33 -12.28
N SER A 606 10.47 -15.21 -11.34
CA SER A 606 10.72 -14.86 -9.94
C SER A 606 12.14 -15.16 -9.52
N LEU A 607 12.72 -14.26 -8.71
CA LEU A 607 13.98 -14.45 -8.00
C LEU A 607 13.68 -14.82 -6.54
N CYS A 608 14.07 -16.02 -6.14
CA CYS A 608 13.79 -16.58 -4.82
C CYS A 608 15.08 -17.07 -4.18
N GLY A 609 15.06 -17.30 -2.88
CA GLY A 609 16.20 -17.91 -2.19
C GLY A 609 15.80 -18.74 -0.99
N ASP A 610 16.78 -19.50 -0.50
CA ASP A 610 16.69 -20.14 0.80
C ASP A 610 16.43 -19.11 1.90
N ARG A 611 15.96 -19.57 3.05
CA ARG A 611 15.56 -18.73 4.16
C ARG A 611 16.62 -18.79 5.26
N PRO A 612 17.58 -17.85 5.32
CA PRO A 612 18.56 -17.83 6.39
C PRO A 612 17.90 -17.54 7.74
N ASP A 613 18.30 -18.26 8.80
CA ASP A 613 17.73 -18.08 10.14
C ASP A 613 18.23 -16.79 10.84
N ALA A 614 19.22 -16.11 10.26
CA ALA A 614 19.68 -14.80 10.69
C ALA A 614 20.00 -13.87 9.51
N PHE A 615 19.85 -12.56 9.72
CA PHE A 615 20.19 -11.58 8.70
C PHE A 615 21.70 -11.38 8.59
N THR A 616 22.29 -11.87 7.50
CA THR A 616 23.74 -11.82 7.25
C THR A 616 24.06 -11.10 5.94
N HIS A 617 23.79 -9.79 5.90
CA HIS A 617 23.94 -8.94 4.71
C HIS A 617 25.32 -8.92 4.04
N TRP A 618 26.42 -9.30 4.73
CA TRP A 618 27.74 -9.40 4.07
C TRP A 618 27.88 -10.67 3.23
N ARG A 619 26.97 -11.63 3.44
CA ARG A 619 27.05 -13.00 2.94
C ARG A 619 25.88 -13.37 2.06
N ASN A 620 24.67 -12.96 2.45
CA ASN A 620 23.41 -13.22 1.78
C ASN A 620 22.90 -11.88 1.24
N LYS A 621 23.37 -11.53 0.04
CA LYS A 621 23.08 -10.24 -0.60
C LYS A 621 22.86 -10.41 -2.10
N ILE A 622 21.78 -9.84 -2.60
CA ILE A 622 21.48 -9.75 -4.02
C ILE A 622 21.59 -8.30 -4.45
N GLN A 623 22.26 -8.06 -5.57
CA GLN A 623 22.36 -6.74 -6.17
C GLN A 623 21.93 -6.80 -7.63
N LEU A 624 20.87 -6.07 -7.96
CA LEU A 624 20.38 -5.89 -9.31
C LEU A 624 20.88 -4.53 -9.80
N THR A 625 21.74 -4.54 -10.82
CA THR A 625 22.44 -3.36 -11.33
C THR A 625 22.22 -3.17 -12.82
N GLY A 626 22.49 -1.96 -13.32
CA GLY A 626 22.32 -1.63 -14.73
C GLY A 626 20.85 -1.73 -15.17
N ASN A 627 20.63 -2.09 -16.43
CA ASN A 627 19.32 -2.27 -17.05
C ASN A 627 18.75 -3.67 -16.75
N THR A 628 18.74 -4.07 -15.48
CA THR A 628 18.12 -5.33 -15.07
C THR A 628 16.59 -5.20 -15.14
N ARG A 629 15.92 -6.20 -15.71
CA ARG A 629 14.49 -6.16 -16.07
C ARG A 629 13.73 -7.34 -15.48
N PHE A 630 12.46 -7.14 -15.14
CA PHE A 630 11.54 -8.18 -14.68
C PHE A 630 10.25 -8.12 -15.50
N TYR A 631 9.78 -9.28 -15.95
CA TYR A 631 8.50 -9.43 -16.63
C TYR A 631 7.85 -10.77 -16.29
N VAL A 632 6.51 -10.76 -16.17
CA VAL A 632 5.71 -11.98 -16.02
C VAL A 632 4.53 -12.03 -17.00
N ASP A 633 4.08 -10.88 -17.50
CA ASP A 633 3.03 -10.78 -18.50
C ASP A 633 3.63 -10.61 -19.92
N PRO A 634 3.37 -11.54 -20.86
CA PRO A 634 3.80 -11.37 -22.26
C PRO A 634 3.13 -10.19 -22.99
N LEU A 635 2.09 -9.59 -22.41
CA LEU A 635 1.38 -8.43 -22.93
C LEU A 635 1.78 -7.11 -22.25
N ASP A 636 2.75 -7.14 -21.34
CA ASP A 636 3.23 -5.94 -20.66
C ASP A 636 3.69 -4.87 -21.67
N PRO A 637 3.11 -3.66 -21.68
CA PRO A 637 3.54 -2.59 -22.58
C PRO A 637 5.03 -2.27 -22.50
N ASP A 638 5.63 -2.35 -21.30
CA ASP A 638 7.05 -2.06 -21.09
C ASP A 638 7.93 -3.14 -21.74
N LEU A 639 7.48 -4.41 -21.70
CA LEU A 639 8.11 -5.51 -22.44
C LEU A 639 7.98 -5.29 -23.94
N LEU A 640 6.78 -4.97 -24.41
CA LEU A 640 6.48 -4.81 -25.84
C LEU A 640 7.24 -3.62 -26.47
N ALA A 641 7.65 -2.65 -25.67
CA ALA A 641 8.50 -1.53 -26.10
C ALA A 641 9.98 -1.91 -26.27
N GLN A 642 10.43 -3.06 -25.74
CA GLN A 642 11.83 -3.47 -25.80
C GLN A 642 12.23 -3.97 -27.20
N ALA A 643 13.52 -3.84 -27.52
CA ALA A 643 14.06 -4.32 -28.80
C ALA A 643 13.98 -5.85 -28.94
N ASP A 644 14.06 -6.59 -27.83
CA ASP A 644 13.99 -8.05 -27.74
C ASP A 644 12.58 -8.59 -27.40
N ALA A 645 11.55 -7.74 -27.42
CA ALA A 645 10.18 -8.06 -27.01
C ALA A 645 9.61 -9.36 -27.59
N THR A 646 9.86 -9.63 -28.88
CA THR A 646 9.33 -10.84 -29.55
C THR A 646 9.87 -12.12 -28.92
N GLU A 647 11.12 -12.12 -28.48
CA GLU A 647 11.74 -13.29 -27.86
C GLU A 647 11.26 -13.45 -26.42
N LEU A 648 11.23 -12.36 -25.64
CA LEU A 648 10.78 -12.37 -24.26
C LEU A 648 9.31 -12.80 -24.13
N ALA A 649 8.42 -12.28 -24.99
CA ALA A 649 7.01 -12.66 -25.00
C ALA A 649 6.81 -14.14 -25.39
N ALA A 650 7.67 -14.68 -26.26
CA ALA A 650 7.62 -16.09 -26.63
C ALA A 650 8.06 -17.00 -25.48
N ASP A 651 9.14 -16.65 -24.78
CA ASP A 651 9.61 -17.35 -23.57
C ASP A 651 8.52 -17.37 -22.49
N LEU A 652 7.91 -16.21 -22.18
CA LEU A 652 6.80 -16.12 -21.21
C LEU A 652 5.59 -16.94 -21.63
N THR A 653 5.18 -16.86 -22.90
CA THR A 653 4.05 -17.68 -23.40
C THR A 653 4.35 -19.18 -23.27
N GLY A 654 5.62 -19.58 -23.42
CA GLY A 654 6.07 -20.96 -23.28
C GLY A 654 5.89 -21.56 -21.89
N LEU A 655 5.91 -20.73 -20.82
CA LEU A 655 5.70 -21.19 -19.43
C LEU A 655 4.27 -21.67 -19.17
N GLY A 656 3.29 -21.20 -19.95
CA GLY A 656 1.87 -21.45 -19.71
C GLY A 656 1.24 -20.44 -18.76
N TYR A 657 -0.10 -20.46 -18.66
CA TYR A 657 -0.84 -19.50 -17.82
C TYR A 657 -0.68 -19.78 -16.33
N ASP A 658 -0.89 -21.03 -15.91
CA ASP A 658 -0.88 -21.40 -14.48
C ASP A 658 0.48 -21.11 -13.81
N VAL A 659 1.59 -21.39 -14.52
CA VAL A 659 2.94 -21.08 -14.01
C VAL A 659 3.15 -19.57 -13.88
N ARG A 660 2.72 -18.78 -14.88
CA ARG A 660 2.82 -17.32 -14.80
C ARG A 660 1.94 -16.73 -13.70
N ALA A 661 0.78 -17.31 -13.44
CA ALA A 661 -0.09 -16.88 -12.34
C ALA A 661 0.59 -17.08 -10.98
N GLU A 662 1.33 -18.19 -10.80
CA GLU A 662 2.13 -18.41 -9.59
C GLU A 662 3.34 -17.49 -9.51
N LEU A 663 4.07 -17.28 -10.62
CA LEU A 663 5.21 -16.34 -10.66
C LEU A 663 4.78 -14.88 -10.40
N ALA A 664 3.57 -14.49 -10.81
CA ALA A 664 3.03 -13.15 -10.60
C ALA A 664 2.76 -12.83 -9.12
N LYS A 665 2.71 -13.84 -8.24
CA LYS A 665 2.54 -13.64 -6.79
C LYS A 665 3.76 -12.96 -6.15
N SER A 666 4.94 -13.08 -6.75
CA SER A 666 6.16 -12.44 -6.26
C SER A 666 7.26 -12.42 -7.31
N SER A 667 7.77 -11.24 -7.67
CA SER A 667 9.00 -11.13 -8.47
C SER A 667 10.27 -11.37 -7.64
N ILE A 668 10.26 -11.04 -6.33
CA ILE A 668 11.37 -11.29 -5.40
C ILE A 668 10.83 -11.86 -4.09
N LEU A 669 11.23 -13.10 -3.76
CA LEU A 669 10.85 -13.80 -2.53
C LEU A 669 12.12 -14.27 -1.80
N MET A 670 12.75 -13.36 -1.05
CA MET A 670 14.04 -13.57 -0.40
C MET A 670 14.02 -13.14 1.08
N PRO A 671 13.19 -13.76 1.93
CA PRO A 671 13.09 -13.42 3.35
C PRO A 671 14.45 -13.59 4.06
N GLY A 672 14.88 -12.57 4.81
CA GLY A 672 16.17 -12.57 5.50
C GLY A 672 17.40 -12.19 4.66
N TRP A 673 17.23 -11.80 3.38
CA TRP A 673 18.32 -11.34 2.50
C TRP A 673 18.43 -9.82 2.45
N SER A 674 19.63 -9.29 2.22
CA SER A 674 19.80 -7.91 1.75
C SER A 674 19.62 -7.87 0.24
N VAL A 675 18.74 -6.99 -0.26
CA VAL A 675 18.44 -6.90 -1.69
C VAL A 675 18.55 -5.45 -2.16
N ASP A 676 19.45 -5.18 -3.09
CA ASP A 676 19.57 -3.87 -3.69
C ASP A 676 19.07 -3.91 -5.13
N VAL A 677 18.24 -2.93 -5.49
CA VAL A 677 17.50 -2.89 -6.74
C VAL A 677 17.78 -1.58 -7.46
N GLY A 678 18.26 -1.69 -8.70
CA GLY A 678 18.17 -0.64 -9.69
C GLY A 678 19.52 -0.10 -10.17
N ASN A 679 19.48 1.10 -10.74
CA ASN A 679 20.61 1.66 -11.47
C ASN A 679 21.23 2.80 -10.67
N PHE A 680 22.34 2.50 -9.99
CA PHE A 680 23.06 3.40 -9.08
C PHE A 680 23.72 4.61 -9.77
N ASP A 681 23.58 4.75 -11.10
CA ASP A 681 24.20 5.80 -11.91
C ASP A 681 23.19 6.66 -12.72
N ASN A 682 21.88 6.61 -12.42
CA ASN A 682 20.80 7.35 -13.10
C ASN A 682 20.94 7.39 -14.65
N ILE A 683 20.80 6.22 -15.28
CA ILE A 683 20.90 6.08 -16.74
C ILE A 683 19.47 5.97 -17.30
N ASP A 684 19.21 6.59 -18.46
CA ASP A 684 18.01 6.40 -19.30
C ASP A 684 17.89 4.94 -19.77
N GLY A 685 17.55 4.06 -18.83
CA GLY A 685 17.54 2.62 -18.94
C GLY A 685 16.13 2.04 -18.91
N ALA A 686 16.04 0.72 -19.05
CA ALA A 686 14.77 0.05 -18.82
C ALA A 686 14.39 0.20 -17.35
N ARG A 687 13.15 0.64 -17.09
CA ARG A 687 12.57 0.69 -15.75
C ARG A 687 12.47 -0.72 -15.18
N ILE A 688 13.02 -0.93 -13.98
CA ILE A 688 12.81 -2.21 -13.28
C ILE A 688 11.38 -2.26 -12.76
N LYS A 689 10.65 -3.34 -13.07
CA LYS A 689 9.24 -3.49 -12.71
C LYS A 689 9.06 -4.71 -11.82
N LEU A 690 8.82 -4.48 -10.54
CA LEU A 690 8.55 -5.53 -9.56
C LEU A 690 7.03 -5.70 -9.41
N THR A 691 6.57 -6.93 -9.23
CA THR A 691 5.14 -7.25 -9.14
C THR A 691 4.85 -8.26 -8.02
N GLY A 692 3.72 -8.07 -7.35
CA GLY A 692 3.23 -8.94 -6.30
C GLY A 692 3.85 -8.63 -4.94
N ILE A 693 4.00 -9.65 -4.10
CA ILE A 693 4.60 -9.50 -2.76
C ILE A 693 6.11 -9.60 -2.86
N ILE A 694 6.79 -8.50 -2.56
CA ILE A 694 8.24 -8.36 -2.65
C ILE A 694 8.83 -8.51 -1.26
N VAL A 695 9.59 -9.58 -1.03
CA VAL A 695 10.07 -9.95 0.31
C VAL A 695 11.58 -9.90 0.38
N ALA A 696 12.09 -9.16 1.36
CA ALA A 696 13.51 -9.11 1.70
C ALA A 696 13.70 -9.01 3.22
N GLY A 697 14.93 -9.19 3.72
CA GLY A 697 15.31 -8.75 5.06
C GLY A 697 15.33 -7.23 5.14
N VAL A 698 16.10 -6.63 4.25
CA VAL A 698 16.24 -5.19 4.01
C VAL A 698 16.30 -4.98 2.49
N MET A 699 15.72 -3.89 2.00
CA MET A 699 15.71 -3.59 0.57
C MET A 699 16.09 -2.14 0.27
N ASP A 700 17.02 -1.97 -0.67
CA ASP A 700 17.37 -0.68 -1.26
C ASP A 700 16.85 -0.60 -2.69
N ILE A 701 16.20 0.50 -3.07
CA ILE A 701 15.72 0.75 -4.44
C ILE A 701 16.23 2.11 -4.91
N ARG A 702 17.01 2.14 -5.99
CA ARG A 702 17.62 3.36 -6.55
C ARG A 702 17.49 3.45 -8.07
N GLY A 703 17.48 4.66 -8.61
CA GLY A 703 17.32 4.90 -10.05
C GLY A 703 15.84 4.82 -10.47
N THR A 704 15.54 4.10 -11.56
CA THR A 704 14.18 4.10 -12.13
C THR A 704 13.48 2.76 -11.92
N ALA A 705 12.44 2.76 -11.07
CA ALA A 705 11.73 1.56 -10.65
C ALA A 705 10.21 1.76 -10.55
N LEU A 706 9.45 0.70 -10.83
CA LEU A 706 8.03 0.60 -10.54
C LEU A 706 7.79 -0.66 -9.73
N VAL A 707 7.22 -0.51 -8.53
CA VAL A 707 6.76 -1.64 -7.72
C VAL A 707 5.24 -1.64 -7.78
N ASN A 708 4.64 -2.66 -8.40
CA ASN A 708 3.20 -2.89 -8.37
C ASN A 708 2.89 -4.04 -7.39
N GLY A 709 2.61 -3.72 -6.14
CA GLY A 709 2.35 -4.68 -5.07
C GLY A 709 2.82 -4.15 -3.71
N THR A 710 3.32 -5.05 -2.85
CA THR A 710 3.70 -4.73 -1.47
C THR A 710 5.15 -5.09 -1.21
N LEU A 711 5.92 -4.14 -0.67
CA LEU A 711 7.23 -4.38 -0.08
C LEU A 711 7.07 -4.88 1.37
N MET A 712 7.56 -6.08 1.67
CA MET A 712 7.52 -6.69 3.00
C MET A 712 8.92 -7.00 3.50
N MET A 713 9.35 -6.31 4.55
CA MET A 713 10.68 -6.48 5.13
C MET A 713 10.61 -7.42 6.33
N THR A 714 11.61 -8.28 6.48
CA THR A 714 11.60 -9.39 7.46
C THR A 714 12.63 -9.23 8.57
N PHE A 715 13.54 -8.25 8.48
CA PHE A 715 14.59 -8.04 9.47
C PHE A 715 14.27 -6.86 10.38
N ARG A 716 14.11 -7.15 11.68
CA ARG A 716 14.15 -6.16 12.76
C ARG A 716 15.56 -6.10 13.36
N PRO A 717 16.23 -4.93 13.37
CA PRO A 717 17.54 -4.80 14.00
C PRO A 717 17.42 -4.84 15.54
N THR A 718 18.01 -5.86 16.17
CA THR A 718 18.03 -6.02 17.64
C THR A 718 19.45 -5.86 18.19
N VAL A 719 19.63 -4.96 19.17
CA VAL A 719 20.93 -4.70 19.79
C VAL A 719 21.49 -5.96 20.46
N GLY A 720 22.74 -6.32 20.13
CA GLY A 720 23.41 -7.49 20.69
C GLY A 720 23.08 -8.81 19.99
N GLU A 721 22.31 -8.78 18.91
CA GLU A 721 21.96 -9.95 18.09
C GLU A 721 22.38 -9.77 16.63
N GLY A 722 22.59 -10.89 15.92
CA GLY A 722 22.90 -10.88 14.49
C GLY A 722 24.01 -9.89 14.11
N PRO A 723 23.79 -8.99 13.12
CA PRO A 723 24.76 -7.97 12.74
C PRO A 723 25.19 -7.00 13.84
N LEU A 724 24.37 -6.81 14.87
CA LEU A 724 24.59 -5.87 15.96
C LEU A 724 25.26 -6.51 17.19
N PHE A 725 25.65 -7.79 17.11
CA PHE A 725 26.25 -8.52 18.22
C PHE A 725 27.53 -7.86 18.75
N TYR A 726 28.41 -7.39 17.86
CA TYR A 726 29.67 -6.72 18.23
C TYR A 726 29.51 -5.21 18.48
N GLY A 727 28.27 -4.72 18.56
CA GLY A 727 27.92 -3.30 18.63
C GLY A 727 27.44 -2.77 17.27
N GLY A 728 27.07 -1.49 17.26
CA GLY A 728 26.38 -0.83 16.15
C GLY A 728 25.10 -0.17 16.65
N SER A 729 24.33 0.40 15.73
CA SER A 729 23.06 1.07 16.02
C SER A 729 21.97 0.52 15.11
N ALA A 730 20.75 0.44 15.62
CA ALA A 730 19.62 -0.13 14.90
C ALA A 730 19.24 0.68 13.65
N ASP A 731 19.48 1.99 13.67
CA ASP A 731 19.25 2.94 12.57
C ASP A 731 20.19 2.75 11.36
N ALA A 732 21.25 1.96 11.51
CA ALA A 732 22.13 1.57 10.39
C ALA A 732 21.49 0.54 9.43
N PHE A 733 20.31 0.00 9.76
CA PHE A 733 19.56 -0.94 8.93
C PHE A 733 18.23 -0.31 8.53
N ASN A 734 18.09 -0.01 7.25
CA ASN A 734 16.95 0.72 6.72
C ASN A 734 16.54 0.15 5.36
N THR A 735 15.25 0.19 5.08
CA THR A 735 14.74 0.02 3.72
C THR A 735 14.73 1.37 3.06
N THR A 736 15.66 1.56 2.12
CA THR A 736 15.89 2.84 1.46
C THR A 736 15.33 2.84 0.04
N ILE A 737 14.44 3.78 -0.23
CA ILE A 737 13.79 3.95 -1.53
C ILE A 737 14.12 5.36 -2.02
N GLY A 738 14.94 5.46 -3.06
CA GLY A 738 15.57 6.70 -3.49
C GLY A 738 16.97 6.86 -2.90
N TYR A 739 17.48 8.10 -2.90
CA TYR A 739 18.86 8.41 -2.53
C TYR A 739 18.93 9.16 -1.20
N PHE A 740 19.84 8.72 -0.34
CA PHE A 740 20.18 9.34 0.93
C PHE A 740 21.70 9.27 1.12
N GLY A 741 22.26 10.29 1.78
CA GLY A 741 23.69 10.31 2.10
C GLY A 741 24.03 9.50 3.36
N PRO A 742 25.32 9.16 3.56
CA PRO A 742 25.80 8.52 4.78
C PRO A 742 25.51 9.30 6.07
N GLU A 743 25.46 10.63 6.01
CA GLU A 743 25.11 11.47 7.16
C GLU A 743 23.63 11.35 7.56
N GLU A 744 22.76 10.89 6.65
CA GLU A 744 21.32 10.70 6.86
C GLU A 744 20.95 9.27 7.33
N GLY A 745 21.97 8.43 7.56
CA GLY A 745 21.83 7.05 8.03
C GLY A 745 21.89 5.99 6.95
N ASP A 746 22.02 6.36 5.67
CA ASP A 746 22.27 5.41 4.59
C ASP A 746 23.78 5.26 4.35
N GLY A 747 24.41 4.39 5.13
CA GLY A 747 25.86 4.15 5.06
C GLY A 747 26.34 3.53 3.75
N GLU A 748 25.44 2.95 2.95
CA GLU A 748 25.72 2.38 1.63
C GLU A 748 25.43 3.39 0.50
N GLY A 749 24.67 4.45 0.79
CA GLY A 749 24.13 5.41 -0.17
C GLY A 749 25.13 6.42 -0.73
N SER A 750 24.78 6.92 -1.92
CA SER A 750 25.46 8.06 -2.55
C SER A 750 24.87 9.36 -2.01
N ASP A 751 25.73 10.29 -1.59
CA ASP A 751 25.32 11.62 -1.15
C ASP A 751 24.78 12.43 -2.35
N PRO A 752 23.48 12.83 -2.35
CA PRO A 752 22.93 13.66 -3.41
C PRO A 752 23.59 15.04 -3.55
N ALA A 753 24.28 15.51 -2.50
CA ALA A 753 25.04 16.75 -2.53
C ALA A 753 26.43 16.59 -3.21
N ASP A 754 26.86 15.37 -3.54
CA ASP A 754 28.11 15.14 -4.25
C ASP A 754 28.02 15.69 -5.69
N PRO A 755 28.99 16.50 -6.17
CA PRO A 755 29.00 17.01 -7.54
C PRO A 755 29.02 15.94 -8.65
N SER A 756 29.30 14.69 -8.32
CA SER A 756 29.26 13.54 -9.22
C SER A 756 27.92 12.80 -9.24
N PHE A 757 26.97 13.19 -8.38
CA PHE A 757 25.62 12.66 -8.38
C PHE A 757 24.92 12.94 -9.72
N SER A 758 24.42 11.89 -10.37
CA SER A 758 23.87 11.95 -11.73
C SER A 758 22.34 12.01 -11.78
N GLY A 759 21.67 12.16 -10.63
CA GLY A 759 20.23 12.42 -10.50
C GLY A 759 19.46 11.31 -9.78
N PHE A 760 18.18 11.57 -9.50
CA PHE A 760 17.37 10.77 -8.58
C PHE A 760 16.62 9.61 -9.25
N GLY A 761 16.45 9.63 -10.57
CA GLY A 761 15.60 8.65 -11.28
C GLY A 761 14.12 8.90 -11.02
N GLU A 762 13.31 7.84 -11.22
CA GLU A 762 11.85 7.86 -11.01
C GLU A 762 11.43 6.57 -10.32
N ILE A 763 10.94 6.66 -9.08
CA ILE A 763 10.43 5.50 -8.34
C ILE A 763 8.95 5.69 -8.03
N VAL A 764 8.14 4.70 -8.42
CA VAL A 764 6.73 4.63 -8.02
C VAL A 764 6.49 3.31 -7.30
N LEU A 765 5.93 3.39 -6.10
CA LEU A 765 5.37 2.24 -5.40
C LEU A 765 3.86 2.33 -5.50
N ARG A 766 3.22 1.31 -6.06
CA ARG A 766 1.78 1.22 -6.20
C ARG A 766 1.30 -0.07 -5.56
N TYR A 767 0.57 0.07 -4.46
CA TYR A 767 -0.18 -1.02 -3.87
C TYR A 767 -1.17 -1.57 -4.91
N ASP A 768 -1.23 -2.89 -5.02
CA ASP A 768 -2.16 -3.60 -5.89
C ASP A 768 -3.14 -4.39 -5.01
N GLU A 769 -4.37 -3.88 -4.90
CA GLU A 769 -5.44 -4.48 -4.08
C GLU A 769 -5.95 -5.83 -4.61
N GLU A 770 -5.65 -6.14 -5.88
CA GLU A 770 -6.00 -7.40 -6.53
C GLU A 770 -4.80 -8.34 -6.66
N ALA A 771 -3.65 -8.00 -6.05
CA ALA A 771 -2.47 -8.84 -6.06
C ALA A 771 -2.76 -10.20 -5.40
N SER A 772 -2.46 -11.27 -6.13
CA SER A 772 -2.54 -12.63 -5.58
C SER A 772 -1.37 -12.86 -4.62
N LEU A 773 -1.69 -13.31 -3.41
CA LEU A 773 -0.67 -13.61 -2.40
C LEU A 773 -0.08 -15.02 -2.59
N PRO A 774 1.21 -15.24 -2.31
CA PRO A 774 1.76 -16.57 -2.06
C PRO A 774 0.98 -17.28 -0.95
N ASP A 775 0.78 -18.59 -1.10
CA ASP A 775 0.31 -19.42 0.01
C ASP A 775 1.36 -19.44 1.12
N GLY A 776 1.00 -19.83 2.34
CA GLY A 776 1.94 -20.02 3.45
C GLY A 776 2.25 -18.78 4.30
N ILE A 777 1.86 -17.58 3.89
CA ILE A 777 2.01 -16.36 4.71
C ILE A 777 0.82 -16.28 5.69
N PRO A 778 0.99 -16.37 7.01
CA PRO A 778 -0.13 -16.23 7.94
C PRO A 778 -0.62 -14.77 7.96
N TRP A 779 -1.88 -14.53 7.56
CA TRP A 779 -2.45 -13.17 7.55
C TRP A 779 -3.96 -13.16 7.90
N PRO A 780 -4.47 -12.08 8.52
CA PRO A 780 -5.90 -11.88 8.74
C PRO A 780 -6.75 -11.94 7.46
N VAL A 781 -7.98 -12.43 7.60
CA VAL A 781 -9.02 -12.37 6.57
C VAL A 781 -9.78 -11.04 6.67
N SER A 782 -10.00 -10.38 5.53
CA SER A 782 -10.82 -9.18 5.42
C SER A 782 -12.20 -9.50 4.83
N LEU A 783 -13.19 -8.66 5.18
CA LEU A 783 -14.53 -8.67 4.60
C LEU A 783 -14.90 -7.25 4.22
N GLU A 784 -14.65 -6.92 2.95
CA GLU A 784 -14.75 -5.56 2.45
C GLU A 784 -16.03 -5.34 1.64
N PRO A 785 -16.67 -4.17 1.78
CA PRO A 785 -17.87 -3.86 1.02
C PRO A 785 -17.57 -3.69 -0.47
N GLU A 786 -18.45 -4.20 -1.33
CA GLU A 786 -18.40 -4.00 -2.78
C GLU A 786 -19.38 -2.89 -3.19
N PRO A 787 -18.94 -1.62 -3.38
CA PRO A 787 -19.86 -0.49 -3.51
C PRO A 787 -20.79 -0.62 -4.71
N GLY A 788 -20.34 -1.25 -5.80
CA GLY A 788 -21.12 -1.49 -7.01
C GLY A 788 -22.31 -2.45 -6.82
N THR A 789 -22.39 -3.14 -5.69
CA THR A 789 -23.49 -4.06 -5.34
C THR A 789 -24.58 -3.41 -4.50
N TYR A 790 -24.42 -2.13 -4.13
CA TYR A 790 -25.42 -1.40 -3.35
C TYR A 790 -26.77 -1.37 -4.05
N TRP A 791 -27.82 -1.78 -3.34
CA TRP A 791 -29.17 -1.84 -3.87
C TRP A 791 -30.23 -1.40 -2.85
N GLU A 792 -31.14 -0.52 -3.29
CA GLU A 792 -32.34 -0.15 -2.52
C GLU A 792 -33.58 -0.97 -2.91
N GLY A 793 -34.22 -1.63 -1.94
CA GLY A 793 -35.48 -2.35 -2.16
C GLY A 793 -35.37 -3.86 -2.28
N GLY A 794 -34.38 -4.48 -1.64
CA GLY A 794 -34.26 -5.94 -1.50
C GLY A 794 -35.36 -6.57 -0.62
N ALA A 795 -35.61 -7.87 -0.81
CA ALA A 795 -36.46 -8.67 0.08
C ALA A 795 -35.61 -9.21 1.25
N LEU A 796 -36.20 -9.25 2.45
CA LEU A 796 -35.65 -9.92 3.64
C LEU A 796 -36.07 -11.38 3.71
#